data_AF-A0A1S7LGB7-F1
#
_entry.id   AF-A0A1S7LGB7-F1
#
_cell.length_a   1.000
_cell.length_b   1.000
_cell.length_c   1.000
_cell.angle_alpha   90.00
_cell.angle_beta   90.00
_cell.angle_gamma   90.00
#
_symmetry.space_group_name_H-M   'P 1'
#
loop_
_entity.id
_entity.type
_entity.pdbx_description
1 polymer ?
#
loop_
_entity_poly.entity_id
_entity_poly.type
_entity_poly.pdbx_seq_one_letter_code
_entity_poly.pdbx_strand_id
1 'polypeptide(L)'
;MAEQKPLIMVVDDDALNLDAVLILLKPTYEVVAVHSGAEALARACKQPQPDLILMDVMMPGMDGYEVCTRLKEDASTRTIPVIFLTAMDEAEEESKGLEAGGVDYILKPTSRAVLLSRLQLHLDLLDQNRALEHLVQQRTAELERSRQALRSATQSLAAQQVSPGVYWLQIPEANLRILCGCPGEVVKHLIRKGFINPSEKNGVAYETGPNAILLSDVLIQNRGFANLSEFPILQMLYRQGMIIPNHPNNTGVKPLLMGSASQVRAQLDYIHRGNYGLLSKEEIMACGVDEENAEIMMRIKLKFAFGKISTPEAFLDTLSIEERPVEIRDGVTVQRQGFNRFRFAYRDSFTDIDLNLPTNISYEPAYPLGHHRLSLHYFAVRHIGEGDGWDMDRPSMGSVMVFQGKVYLIDANPTVLHGLAAVGIDISEVEGVFQTHAHDDHFAGLPALIQTDRRLKYFSTPLVRSSVTKKFAALMSLDEATFGQFFDINDLTFDTWNDCDGLEVKPVYSPHPVENNMFVFRALDGEGYKTYAHWADLSSFKVLDGMVGEGEKDVPKAFMEQIKENYLQQVDLKKLDVGGGMIHGETEDFAYDASSRMILAHTSRRLSIREMSIGSERSFGSTDVLIPGHQDYLRQRAFHALRGLFPDVPGQQLSMLANGQQVSYNPGTLIHRLQEQSGHVDLILSGTIAFLDADAHIHNHLAMGSIIWGGDLAEELPGSGGTYRAVTYCNALVIPTRLFKAFLMNNQLLEHMRGVFHRVWFLRKSWLFGEQTTLSNLATIARTLQPLELGAGSTLTSSATPTLWLVKTGKMLILDEHGDVLESVGSTGVFGEASFLGGDGVNWRYRADEAVSLYRLEMPDLMNIPVLHWKMREIHERRLRLYGAVSKIPAIAD
;
A
#
# COMPACT_ATOMS: atom_id res chain seq x y z
N MET A 1 6.65 -63.04 -11.96
CA MET A 1 6.86 -64.09 -10.93
C MET A 1 5.69 -65.05 -11.05
N ALA A 2 5.90 -66.36 -10.91
CA ALA A 2 4.78 -67.32 -10.95
C ALA A 2 3.76 -66.93 -9.87
N GLU A 3 2.47 -66.82 -10.22
CA GLU A 3 1.41 -66.50 -9.25
C GLU A 3 1.42 -67.57 -8.16
N GLN A 4 1.83 -67.17 -6.96
CA GLN A 4 1.76 -68.02 -5.79
C GLN A 4 0.28 -68.14 -5.42
N LYS A 5 -0.27 -69.35 -5.55
CA LYS A 5 -1.69 -69.59 -5.24
C LYS A 5 -1.93 -69.30 -3.75
N PRO A 6 -3.00 -68.57 -3.38
CA PRO A 6 -3.36 -68.36 -1.98
C PRO A 6 -3.50 -69.69 -1.24
N LEU A 7 -3.01 -69.73 0.01
CA LEU A 7 -3.07 -70.90 0.86
C LEU A 7 -4.35 -70.88 1.72
N ILE A 8 -5.28 -71.78 1.44
CA ILE A 8 -6.52 -71.94 2.20
C ILE A 8 -6.37 -73.11 3.18
N MET A 9 -6.62 -72.86 4.46
CA MET A 9 -6.74 -73.94 5.44
C MET A 9 -8.20 -74.34 5.59
N VAL A 10 -8.52 -75.63 5.51
CA VAL A 10 -9.86 -76.18 5.70
C VAL A 10 -9.86 -77.01 6.99
N VAL A 11 -10.83 -76.76 7.86
CA VAL A 11 -10.94 -77.38 9.18
C VAL A 11 -12.32 -78.00 9.32
N ASP A 12 -12.39 -79.31 9.48
CA ASP A 12 -13.64 -80.08 9.64
C ASP A 12 -13.28 -81.45 10.25
N ASP A 13 -14.08 -81.98 11.18
CA ASP A 13 -13.82 -83.26 11.82
C ASP A 13 -14.30 -84.47 10.98
N ASP A 14 -15.20 -84.25 10.01
CA ASP A 14 -15.67 -85.26 9.09
C ASP A 14 -14.76 -85.35 7.85
N ALA A 15 -14.08 -86.49 7.70
CA ALA A 15 -13.19 -86.76 6.56
C ALA A 15 -13.90 -86.66 5.20
N LEU A 16 -15.19 -86.98 5.12
CA LEU A 16 -15.97 -86.86 3.88
C LEU A 16 -16.19 -85.40 3.47
N ASN A 17 -16.40 -84.51 4.43
CA ASN A 17 -16.55 -83.07 4.20
C ASN A 17 -15.22 -82.46 3.74
N LEU A 18 -14.12 -82.81 4.42
CA LEU A 18 -12.77 -82.38 4.02
C LEU A 18 -12.46 -82.78 2.58
N ASP A 19 -12.68 -84.05 2.21
CA ASP A 19 -12.43 -84.55 0.85
C ASP A 19 -13.27 -83.80 -0.20
N ALA A 20 -14.55 -83.53 0.09
CA ALA A 20 -15.43 -82.79 -0.80
C ALA A 20 -14.93 -81.35 -1.04
N VAL A 21 -14.55 -80.63 0.02
CA VAL A 21 -14.03 -79.26 -0.07
C VAL A 21 -12.64 -79.24 -0.73
N LEU A 22 -11.78 -80.22 -0.44
CA LEU A 22 -10.47 -80.36 -1.06
C LEU A 22 -10.57 -80.55 -2.59
N ILE A 23 -11.47 -81.42 -3.06
CA ILE A 23 -11.70 -81.63 -4.51
C ILE A 23 -12.16 -80.33 -5.17
N LEU A 24 -12.99 -79.54 -4.48
CA LEU A 24 -13.57 -78.31 -4.99
C LEU A 24 -12.55 -77.17 -5.10
N LEU A 25 -11.63 -77.07 -4.13
CA LEU A 25 -10.70 -75.93 -3.99
C LEU A 25 -9.31 -76.15 -4.61
N LYS A 26 -8.77 -77.38 -4.61
CA LYS A 26 -7.43 -77.71 -5.16
C LYS A 26 -7.15 -77.22 -6.59
N PRO A 27 -8.12 -77.14 -7.52
CA PRO A 27 -7.85 -76.58 -8.84
C PRO A 27 -7.40 -75.11 -8.80
N THR A 28 -7.94 -74.31 -7.88
CA THR A 28 -7.75 -72.85 -7.83
C THR A 28 -6.75 -72.43 -6.76
N TYR A 29 -6.74 -73.07 -5.58
CA TYR A 29 -5.95 -72.64 -4.41
C TYR A 29 -4.97 -73.72 -3.93
N GLU A 30 -3.98 -73.32 -3.14
CA GLU A 30 -3.21 -74.28 -2.33
C GLU A 30 -4.04 -74.59 -1.08
N VAL A 31 -4.23 -75.87 -0.72
CA VAL A 31 -5.18 -76.24 0.33
C VAL A 31 -4.53 -77.16 1.35
N VAL A 32 -4.65 -76.82 2.62
CA VAL A 32 -4.24 -77.65 3.77
C VAL A 32 -5.47 -78.02 4.57
N ALA A 33 -5.73 -79.31 4.74
CA ALA A 33 -6.81 -79.80 5.58
C ALA A 33 -6.29 -80.22 6.96
N VAL A 34 -7.07 -79.92 8.00
CA VAL A 34 -6.82 -80.32 9.39
C VAL A 34 -8.13 -80.83 10.00
N HIS A 35 -8.04 -81.76 10.96
CA HIS A 35 -9.20 -82.54 11.43
C HIS A 35 -9.73 -82.09 12.79
N SER A 36 -9.15 -81.06 13.39
CA SER A 36 -9.57 -80.53 14.69
C SER A 36 -9.18 -79.07 14.87
N GLY A 37 -9.92 -78.38 15.75
CA GLY A 37 -9.59 -77.01 16.15
C GLY A 37 -8.18 -76.85 16.75
N ALA A 38 -7.70 -77.85 17.50
CA ALA A 38 -6.35 -77.82 18.06
C ALA A 38 -5.25 -77.89 16.98
N GLU A 39 -5.46 -78.71 15.95
CA GLU A 39 -4.57 -78.75 14.78
C GLU A 39 -4.62 -77.46 13.97
N ALA A 40 -5.80 -76.86 13.83
CA ALA A 40 -5.97 -75.58 13.12
C ALA A 40 -5.17 -74.45 13.77
N LEU A 41 -5.26 -74.28 15.09
CA LEU A 41 -4.47 -73.29 15.83
C LEU A 41 -2.96 -73.54 15.65
N ALA A 42 -2.52 -74.79 15.80
CA ALA A 42 -1.11 -75.14 15.65
C ALA A 42 -0.58 -74.93 14.22
N ARG A 43 -1.42 -75.09 13.19
CA ARG A 43 -1.05 -74.92 11.78
C ARG A 43 -1.09 -73.45 11.33
N ALA A 44 -2.03 -72.65 11.84
CA ALA A 44 -2.19 -71.23 11.49
C ALA A 44 -0.98 -70.38 11.89
N CYS A 45 -0.27 -70.77 12.96
CA CYS A 45 0.94 -70.08 13.40
C CYS A 45 2.21 -70.50 12.64
N LYS A 46 2.17 -71.57 11.82
CA LYS A 46 3.34 -72.08 11.08
C LYS A 46 3.44 -71.42 9.70
N GLN A 47 4.66 -71.12 9.27
CA GLN A 47 4.94 -70.60 7.94
C GLN A 47 4.98 -71.72 6.88
N PRO A 48 4.41 -71.53 5.67
CA PRO A 48 3.58 -70.39 5.28
C PRO A 48 2.22 -70.42 6.02
N GLN A 49 1.82 -69.25 6.54
CA GLN A 49 0.51 -69.08 7.17
C GLN A 49 -0.59 -69.13 6.12
N PRO A 50 -1.80 -69.62 6.47
CA PRO A 50 -2.92 -69.57 5.55
C PRO A 50 -3.35 -68.12 5.29
N ASP A 51 -3.67 -67.82 4.04
CA ASP A 51 -4.26 -66.55 3.62
C ASP A 51 -5.75 -66.48 3.98
N LEU A 52 -6.40 -67.63 4.18
CA LEU A 52 -7.80 -67.74 4.59
C LEU A 52 -8.07 -69.10 5.25
N ILE A 53 -8.96 -69.13 6.24
CA ILE A 53 -9.37 -70.35 6.93
C ILE A 53 -10.86 -70.62 6.70
N LEU A 54 -11.20 -71.78 6.15
CA LEU A 54 -12.55 -72.33 6.12
C LEU A 54 -12.74 -73.23 7.34
N MET A 55 -13.69 -72.89 8.20
CA MET A 55 -13.86 -73.50 9.51
C MET A 55 -15.25 -74.12 9.65
N ASP A 56 -15.33 -75.41 9.94
CA ASP A 56 -16.56 -76.01 10.43
C ASP A 56 -16.82 -75.59 11.89
N VAL A 57 -18.09 -75.43 12.25
CA VAL A 57 -18.48 -75.05 13.61
C VAL A 57 -18.58 -76.27 14.53
N MET A 58 -19.08 -77.39 14.01
CA MET A 58 -19.54 -78.55 14.78
C MET A 58 -18.42 -79.58 14.98
N MET A 59 -17.35 -79.18 15.67
CA MET A 59 -16.22 -80.07 15.93
C MET A 59 -16.18 -80.60 17.39
N PRO A 60 -15.77 -81.86 17.63
CA PRO A 60 -15.58 -82.42 18.96
C PRO A 60 -14.47 -81.72 19.75
N GLY A 61 -14.77 -81.37 21.00
CA GLY A 61 -13.80 -80.84 21.96
C GLY A 61 -13.65 -79.32 21.92
N MET A 62 -13.32 -78.74 20.77
CA MET A 62 -13.25 -77.28 20.56
C MET A 62 -14.05 -76.92 19.31
N ASP A 63 -15.12 -76.14 19.51
CA ASP A 63 -15.99 -75.71 18.41
C ASP A 63 -15.29 -74.66 17.52
N GLY A 64 -15.80 -74.48 16.30
CA GLY A 64 -15.19 -73.55 15.35
C GLY A 64 -15.19 -72.09 15.81
N TYR A 65 -16.17 -71.68 16.63
CA TYR A 65 -16.24 -70.32 17.17
C TYR A 65 -15.12 -70.06 18.17
N GLU A 66 -14.86 -71.01 19.06
CA GLU A 66 -13.77 -70.95 20.02
C GLU A 66 -12.41 -70.90 19.31
N VAL A 67 -12.23 -71.67 18.23
CA VAL A 67 -11.02 -71.61 17.39
C VAL A 67 -10.86 -70.22 16.75
N CYS A 68 -11.92 -69.67 16.17
CA CYS A 68 -11.88 -68.35 15.54
C CYS A 68 -11.50 -67.25 16.54
N THR A 69 -12.15 -67.23 17.71
CA THR A 69 -11.83 -66.26 18.78
C THR A 69 -10.35 -66.31 19.14
N ARG A 70 -9.80 -67.51 19.37
CA ARG A 70 -8.37 -67.68 19.70
C ARG A 70 -7.43 -67.23 18.57
N LEU A 71 -7.80 -67.45 17.30
CA LEU A 71 -7.04 -66.95 16.15
C LEU A 71 -7.04 -65.42 16.09
N LYS A 72 -8.14 -64.76 16.50
CA LYS A 72 -8.29 -63.30 16.51
C LYS A 72 -7.61 -62.63 17.70
N GLU A 73 -7.43 -63.34 18.80
CA GLU A 73 -6.69 -62.86 19.97
C GLU A 73 -5.16 -62.85 19.75
N ASP A 74 -4.64 -63.76 18.92
CA ASP A 74 -3.20 -63.83 18.64
C ASP A 74 -2.76 -62.81 17.58
N ALA A 75 -1.75 -62.00 17.95
CA ALA A 75 -1.21 -60.95 17.11
C ALA A 75 -0.70 -61.41 15.73
N SER A 76 -0.26 -62.66 15.64
CA SER A 76 0.32 -63.29 14.44
C SER A 76 -0.72 -63.89 13.50
N THR A 77 -1.94 -64.18 13.97
CA THR A 77 -2.99 -64.83 13.17
C THR A 77 -4.26 -64.00 13.04
N ARG A 78 -4.42 -62.91 13.82
CA ARG A 78 -5.67 -62.13 13.86
C ARG A 78 -6.10 -61.52 12.52
N THR A 79 -5.14 -61.26 11.63
CA THR A 79 -5.39 -60.71 10.30
C THR A 79 -5.88 -61.75 9.30
N ILE A 80 -5.79 -63.05 9.61
CA ILE A 80 -6.22 -64.12 8.71
C ILE A 80 -7.76 -64.20 8.70
N PRO A 81 -8.43 -64.00 7.56
CA PRO A 81 -9.88 -64.13 7.45
C PRO A 81 -10.33 -65.57 7.75
N VAL A 82 -11.37 -65.71 8.58
CA VAL A 82 -12.00 -66.99 8.91
C VAL A 82 -13.43 -66.97 8.35
N ILE A 83 -13.76 -67.94 7.52
CA ILE A 83 -15.09 -68.13 6.95
C ILE A 83 -15.65 -69.44 7.52
N PHE A 84 -16.83 -69.36 8.12
CA PHE A 84 -17.50 -70.55 8.63
C PHE A 84 -18.18 -71.31 7.49
N LEU A 85 -18.03 -72.63 7.47
CA LEU A 85 -18.68 -73.53 6.52
C LEU A 85 -19.37 -74.65 7.30
N THR A 86 -20.67 -74.51 7.56
CA THR A 86 -21.39 -75.33 8.56
C THR A 86 -22.81 -75.71 8.10
N ALA A 87 -23.41 -76.71 8.74
CA ALA A 87 -24.79 -77.15 8.49
C ALA A 87 -25.83 -76.46 9.42
N MET A 88 -25.40 -75.57 10.32
CA MET A 88 -26.29 -74.86 11.24
C MET A 88 -27.01 -73.70 10.53
N ASP A 89 -28.33 -73.80 10.36
CA ASP A 89 -29.17 -72.85 9.59
C ASP A 89 -29.99 -71.91 10.50
N GLU A 90 -29.50 -71.64 11.71
CA GLU A 90 -30.14 -70.73 12.66
C GLU A 90 -29.46 -69.36 12.64
N ALA A 91 -30.25 -68.28 12.54
CA ALA A 91 -29.72 -66.92 12.48
C ALA A 91 -28.89 -66.52 13.72
N GLU A 92 -29.18 -67.12 14.88
CA GLU A 92 -28.41 -66.91 16.12
C GLU A 92 -26.98 -67.46 15.99
N GLU A 93 -26.79 -68.55 15.23
CA GLU A 93 -25.49 -69.18 15.01
C GLU A 93 -24.63 -68.40 14.02
N GLU A 94 -25.23 -67.85 12.96
CA GLU A 94 -24.55 -66.92 12.06
C GLU A 94 -24.05 -65.67 12.79
N SER A 95 -24.91 -65.06 13.64
CA SER A 95 -24.54 -63.91 14.47
C SER A 95 -23.35 -64.23 15.37
N LYS A 96 -23.39 -65.39 16.02
CA LYS A 96 -22.32 -65.88 16.91
C LYS A 96 -20.99 -66.07 16.16
N GLY A 97 -21.03 -66.54 14.92
CA GLY A 97 -19.83 -66.67 14.07
C GLY A 97 -19.19 -65.33 13.73
N LEU A 98 -19.99 -64.34 13.33
CA LEU A 98 -19.49 -63.00 13.03
C LEU A 98 -18.97 -62.29 14.28
N GLU A 99 -19.63 -62.47 15.43
CA GLU A 99 -19.18 -61.95 16.72
C GLU A 99 -17.84 -62.57 17.20
N ALA A 100 -17.59 -63.84 16.88
CA ALA A 100 -16.30 -64.49 17.12
C ALA A 100 -15.16 -63.97 16.21
N GLY A 101 -15.46 -63.04 15.30
CA GLY A 101 -14.50 -62.43 14.37
C GLY A 101 -14.40 -63.14 13.02
N GLY A 102 -15.36 -64.00 12.68
CA GLY A 102 -15.51 -64.52 11.33
C GLY A 102 -15.84 -63.41 10.35
N VAL A 103 -15.37 -63.54 9.10
CA VAL A 103 -15.63 -62.55 8.03
C VAL A 103 -16.79 -62.95 7.12
N ASP A 104 -17.21 -64.22 7.15
CA ASP A 104 -18.36 -64.74 6.40
C ASP A 104 -18.87 -66.06 7.00
N TYR A 105 -20.09 -66.44 6.65
CA TYR A 105 -20.77 -67.65 7.13
C TYR A 105 -21.50 -68.34 5.97
N ILE A 106 -21.18 -69.61 5.69
CA ILE A 106 -21.67 -70.35 4.52
C ILE A 106 -22.34 -71.66 4.95
N LEU A 107 -23.60 -71.84 4.53
CA LEU A 107 -24.40 -73.03 4.83
C LEU A 107 -24.09 -74.23 3.92
N LYS A 108 -24.03 -75.43 4.49
CA LYS A 108 -23.94 -76.71 3.77
C LYS A 108 -25.36 -77.26 3.49
N PRO A 109 -25.67 -77.73 2.26
CA PRO A 109 -24.79 -77.82 1.09
C PRO A 109 -24.67 -76.48 0.32
N THR A 110 -23.45 -76.05 0.00
CA THR A 110 -23.18 -74.85 -0.82
C THR A 110 -22.78 -75.22 -2.25
N SER A 111 -23.12 -74.37 -3.22
CA SER A 111 -22.67 -74.57 -4.60
C SER A 111 -21.21 -74.15 -4.78
N ARG A 112 -20.47 -74.85 -5.65
CA ARG A 112 -19.07 -74.52 -5.98
C ARG A 112 -18.87 -73.06 -6.39
N ALA A 113 -19.79 -72.52 -7.19
CA ALA A 113 -19.68 -71.14 -7.69
C ALA A 113 -19.80 -70.11 -6.55
N VAL A 114 -20.65 -70.38 -5.55
CA VAL A 114 -20.84 -69.49 -4.39
C VAL A 114 -19.61 -69.54 -3.49
N LEU A 115 -19.13 -70.73 -3.13
CA LEU A 115 -17.95 -70.87 -2.27
C LEU A 115 -16.71 -70.21 -2.87
N LEU A 116 -16.41 -70.45 -4.16
CA LEU A 116 -15.27 -69.83 -4.83
C LEU A 116 -15.40 -68.30 -4.91
N SER A 117 -16.60 -67.77 -5.16
CA SER A 117 -16.83 -66.32 -5.20
C SER A 117 -16.60 -65.65 -3.84
N ARG A 118 -17.05 -66.29 -2.75
CA ARG A 118 -16.84 -65.77 -1.38
C ARG A 118 -15.36 -65.78 -1.00
N LEU A 119 -14.67 -66.88 -1.30
CA LEU A 119 -13.21 -66.98 -1.08
C LEU A 119 -12.44 -65.90 -1.83
N GLN A 120 -12.75 -65.70 -3.12
CA GLN A 120 -12.08 -64.69 -3.93
C GLN A 120 -12.30 -63.27 -3.38
N LEU A 121 -13.55 -62.93 -3.00
CA LEU A 121 -13.88 -61.62 -2.44
C LEU A 121 -13.02 -61.28 -1.21
N HIS A 122 -12.87 -62.21 -0.28
CA HIS A 122 -12.11 -61.96 0.95
C HIS A 122 -10.59 -61.93 0.73
N LEU A 123 -10.08 -62.69 -0.26
CA LEU A 123 -8.68 -62.61 -0.67
C LEU A 123 -8.37 -61.26 -1.35
N ASP A 124 -9.23 -60.79 -2.25
CA ASP A 124 -9.06 -59.49 -2.92
C ASP A 124 -9.06 -58.34 -1.91
N LEU A 125 -9.94 -58.39 -0.90
CA LEU A 125 -9.99 -57.41 0.19
C LEU A 125 -8.71 -57.41 1.04
N LEU A 126 -8.12 -58.58 1.29
CA LEU A 126 -6.86 -58.71 2.02
C LEU A 126 -5.71 -58.03 1.27
N ASP A 127 -5.63 -58.25 -0.05
CA ASP A 127 -4.60 -57.63 -0.90
C ASP A 127 -4.75 -56.10 -1.01
N GLN A 128 -5.99 -55.60 -1.09
CA GLN A 128 -6.26 -54.16 -1.08
C GLN A 128 -5.81 -53.49 0.24
N ASN A 129 -6.11 -54.11 1.38
CA ASN A 129 -5.69 -53.60 2.69
C ASN A 129 -4.16 -53.54 2.81
N ARG A 130 -3.45 -54.59 2.39
CA ARG A 130 -1.98 -54.62 2.37
C ARG A 130 -1.39 -53.49 1.50
N ALA A 131 -1.97 -53.23 0.32
CA ALA A 131 -1.53 -52.16 -0.56
C ALA A 131 -1.76 -50.76 0.03
N LEU A 132 -2.90 -50.56 0.70
CA LEU A 132 -3.25 -49.28 1.32
C LEU A 132 -2.32 -48.93 2.48
N GLU A 133 -2.01 -49.89 3.35
CA GLU A 133 -1.07 -49.71 4.47
C GLU A 133 0.31 -49.26 3.99
N HIS A 134 0.81 -49.87 2.91
CA HIS A 134 2.08 -49.48 2.31
C HIS A 134 2.07 -48.04 1.76
N LEU A 135 0.98 -47.63 1.12
CA LEU A 135 0.83 -46.26 0.61
C LEU A 135 0.79 -45.22 1.73
N VAL A 136 0.08 -45.51 2.83
CA VAL A 136 0.00 -44.62 4.00
C VAL A 136 1.39 -44.43 4.63
N GLN A 137 2.18 -45.50 4.76
CA GLN A 137 3.54 -45.43 5.26
C GLN A 137 4.44 -44.56 4.37
N GLN A 138 4.37 -44.74 3.05
CA GLN A 138 5.14 -43.93 2.10
C GLN A 138 4.81 -42.43 2.20
N ARG A 139 3.51 -42.09 2.24
CA ARG A 139 3.06 -40.69 2.34
C ARG A 139 3.45 -40.04 3.66
N THR A 140 3.36 -40.78 4.76
CA THR A 140 3.76 -40.26 6.08
C THR A 140 5.24 -39.89 6.11
N ALA A 141 6.10 -40.74 5.55
CA ALA A 141 7.55 -40.48 5.47
C ALA A 141 7.91 -39.29 4.57
N GLU A 142 7.18 -39.07 3.47
CA GLU A 142 7.36 -37.93 2.56
C GLU A 142 6.99 -36.59 3.25
N LEU A 143 5.89 -36.59 4.00
CA LEU A 143 5.42 -35.46 4.79
C LEU A 143 6.43 -35.05 5.88
N GLU A 144 7.02 -36.01 6.58
CA GLU A 144 8.00 -35.73 7.64
C GLU A 144 9.28 -35.09 7.08
N ARG A 145 9.82 -35.60 5.96
CA ARG A 145 11.00 -35.00 5.31
C ARG A 145 10.73 -33.56 4.85
N SER A 146 9.57 -33.31 4.26
CA SER A 146 9.18 -31.96 3.81
C SER A 146 9.05 -30.99 4.99
N ARG A 147 8.47 -31.43 6.12
CA ARG A 147 8.39 -30.63 7.35
C ARG A 147 9.76 -30.31 7.94
N GLN A 148 10.70 -31.25 7.87
CA GLN A 148 12.03 -31.08 8.43
C GLN A 148 12.90 -30.12 7.60
N ALA A 149 12.84 -30.22 6.26
CA ALA A 149 13.50 -29.29 5.35
C ALA A 149 12.96 -27.85 5.48
N LEU A 150 11.64 -27.70 5.66
CA LEU A 150 11.02 -26.39 5.90
C LEU A 150 11.52 -25.77 7.20
N ARG A 151 11.58 -26.54 8.30
CA ARG A 151 12.09 -26.09 9.61
C ARG A 151 13.54 -25.59 9.55
N SER A 152 14.42 -26.31 8.86
CA SER A 152 15.83 -25.87 8.72
C SER A 152 15.96 -24.56 7.93
N ALA A 153 15.12 -24.35 6.91
CA ALA A 153 15.12 -23.11 6.13
C ALA A 153 14.50 -21.91 6.90
N THR A 154 13.63 -22.17 7.88
CA THR A 154 13.02 -21.10 8.70
C THR A 154 13.91 -20.67 9.87
N GLN A 155 14.97 -21.41 10.21
CA GLN A 155 15.85 -21.11 11.36
C GLN A 155 16.96 -20.10 11.05
N SER A 156 17.26 -19.82 9.78
CA SER A 156 18.28 -18.85 9.37
C SER A 156 17.73 -17.43 9.23
N LEU A 157 18.63 -16.45 9.35
CA LEU A 157 18.40 -15.07 8.93
C LEU A 157 17.91 -15.05 7.48
N ALA A 158 16.70 -14.53 7.25
CA ALA A 158 16.04 -14.58 5.94
C ALA A 158 15.44 -13.21 5.58
N ALA A 159 15.87 -12.67 4.45
CA ALA A 159 15.34 -11.45 3.86
C ALA A 159 14.45 -11.76 2.66
N GLN A 160 13.30 -11.12 2.56
CA GLN A 160 12.40 -11.21 1.41
C GLN A 160 12.02 -9.81 0.95
N GLN A 161 12.13 -9.53 -0.35
CA GLN A 161 11.68 -8.26 -0.89
C GLN A 161 10.14 -8.22 -0.90
N VAL A 162 9.56 -7.20 -0.28
CA VAL A 162 8.11 -6.96 -0.23
C VAL A 162 7.69 -6.19 -1.49
N SER A 163 8.40 -5.09 -1.76
CA SER A 163 8.28 -4.22 -2.94
C SER A 163 9.64 -3.55 -3.21
N PRO A 164 9.87 -2.84 -4.34
CA PRO A 164 11.10 -2.09 -4.56
C PRO A 164 11.43 -1.16 -3.38
N GLY A 165 12.65 -1.27 -2.84
CA GLY A 165 13.08 -0.50 -1.65
C GLY A 165 12.50 -0.96 -0.31
N VAL A 166 11.71 -2.05 -0.25
CA VAL A 166 11.09 -2.56 0.98
C VAL A 166 11.37 -4.05 1.16
N TYR A 167 11.84 -4.43 2.34
CA TYR A 167 12.18 -5.81 2.68
C TYR A 167 11.60 -6.23 4.02
N TRP A 168 11.26 -7.51 4.11
CA TRP A 168 10.95 -8.21 5.33
C TRP A 168 12.17 -9.03 5.75
N LEU A 169 12.76 -8.72 6.90
CA LEU A 169 13.86 -9.50 7.48
C LEU A 169 13.37 -10.22 8.72
N GLN A 170 13.51 -11.54 8.77
CA GLN A 170 13.19 -12.32 9.96
C GLN A 170 14.43 -13.05 10.50
N ILE A 171 14.57 -13.03 11.82
CA ILE A 171 15.48 -13.86 12.60
C ILE A 171 14.64 -14.52 13.71
N PRO A 172 14.02 -15.69 13.44
CA PRO A 172 13.08 -16.30 14.38
C PRO A 172 13.69 -16.68 15.73
N GLU A 173 14.97 -17.09 15.75
CA GLU A 173 15.67 -17.45 17.00
C GLU A 173 15.89 -16.24 17.94
N ALA A 174 16.00 -15.03 17.39
CA ALA A 174 16.08 -13.77 18.13
C ALA A 174 14.69 -13.11 18.31
N ASN A 175 13.60 -13.79 17.89
CA ASN A 175 12.25 -13.24 17.84
C ASN A 175 12.18 -11.86 17.16
N LEU A 176 12.98 -11.66 16.11
CA LEU A 176 13.12 -10.36 15.44
C LEU A 176 12.51 -10.41 14.04
N ARG A 177 11.62 -9.48 13.76
CA ARG A 177 10.90 -9.31 12.49
C ARG A 177 10.97 -7.83 12.11
N ILE A 178 11.86 -7.51 11.18
CA ILE A 178 12.20 -6.14 10.82
C ILE A 178 11.54 -5.79 9.51
N LEU A 179 10.76 -4.70 9.52
CA LEU A 179 10.34 -4.01 8.31
C LEU A 179 11.48 -3.08 7.89
N CYS A 180 12.14 -3.37 6.76
CA CYS A 180 13.19 -2.52 6.22
C CYS A 180 12.64 -1.65 5.08
N GLY A 181 12.61 -0.34 5.28
CA GLY A 181 11.87 0.60 4.43
C GLY A 181 10.39 0.65 4.81
N CYS A 182 9.82 1.85 4.98
CA CYS A 182 8.42 2.00 5.37
C CYS A 182 7.73 3.12 4.56
N PRO A 183 7.60 2.97 3.23
CA PRO A 183 6.80 3.90 2.42
C PRO A 183 5.31 3.77 2.75
N GLY A 184 4.50 4.63 2.12
CA GLY A 184 3.04 4.58 2.24
C GLY A 184 2.47 3.21 1.85
N GLU A 185 1.34 2.83 2.46
CA GLU A 185 0.63 1.56 2.23
C GLU A 185 1.40 0.27 2.57
N VAL A 186 2.58 0.36 3.20
CA VAL A 186 3.43 -0.81 3.48
C VAL A 186 2.73 -1.88 4.33
N VAL A 187 1.85 -1.48 5.26
CA VAL A 187 1.06 -2.43 6.06
C VAL A 187 0.18 -3.30 5.16
N LYS A 188 -0.49 -2.71 4.15
CA LYS A 188 -1.34 -3.44 3.22
C LYS A 188 -0.52 -4.44 2.39
N HIS A 189 0.68 -4.05 1.97
CA HIS A 189 1.62 -4.95 1.30
C HIS A 189 2.03 -6.12 2.21
N LEU A 190 2.30 -5.87 3.49
CA LEU A 190 2.64 -6.92 4.46
C LEU A 190 1.47 -7.88 4.70
N ILE A 191 0.22 -7.39 4.79
CA ILE A 191 -0.96 -8.26 4.92
C ILE A 191 -1.11 -9.11 3.65
N ARG A 192 -1.06 -8.51 2.46
CA ARG A 192 -1.18 -9.22 1.16
C ARG A 192 -0.11 -10.29 0.95
N LYS A 193 1.11 -10.05 1.44
CA LYS A 193 2.22 -11.01 1.39
C LYS A 193 2.18 -12.06 2.51
N GLY A 194 1.24 -11.95 3.46
CA GLY A 194 1.09 -12.89 4.57
C GLY A 194 2.11 -12.73 5.70
N PHE A 195 2.72 -11.54 5.85
CA PHE A 195 3.60 -11.22 6.99
C PHE A 195 2.81 -10.72 8.21
N ILE A 196 1.65 -10.12 7.96
CA ILE A 196 0.65 -9.77 8.98
C ILE A 196 -0.54 -10.71 8.81
N ASN A 197 -0.84 -11.51 9.84
CA ASN A 197 -1.95 -12.46 9.84
C ASN A 197 -2.76 -12.35 11.14
N PRO A 198 -4.08 -12.59 11.10
CA PRO A 198 -4.86 -12.82 12.30
C PRO A 198 -4.33 -14.01 13.09
N SER A 199 -4.34 -13.89 14.42
CA SER A 199 -3.91 -14.90 15.37
C SER A 199 -4.74 -14.79 16.64
N GLU A 200 -4.68 -15.82 17.49
CA GLU A 200 -5.35 -15.83 18.77
C GLU A 200 -4.44 -16.42 19.85
N LYS A 201 -4.44 -15.82 21.03
CA LYS A 201 -3.73 -16.34 22.20
C LYS A 201 -4.58 -16.08 23.43
N ASN A 202 -4.83 -17.12 24.22
CA ASN A 202 -5.64 -17.05 25.43
C ASN A 202 -7.04 -16.42 25.21
N GLY A 203 -7.70 -16.68 24.08
CA GLY A 203 -9.02 -16.13 23.77
C GLY A 203 -9.01 -14.68 23.27
N VAL A 204 -7.83 -14.05 23.12
CA VAL A 204 -7.69 -12.69 22.61
C VAL A 204 -7.20 -12.74 21.17
N ALA A 205 -8.00 -12.20 20.25
CA ALA A 205 -7.64 -12.04 18.84
C ALA A 205 -6.67 -10.86 18.66
N TYR A 206 -5.64 -11.06 17.85
CA TYR A 206 -4.62 -10.04 17.55
C TYR A 206 -3.99 -10.34 16.17
N GLU A 207 -3.10 -9.47 15.70
CA GLU A 207 -2.35 -9.67 14.45
C GLU A 207 -0.87 -9.99 14.69
N THR A 208 -0.27 -10.82 13.83
CA THR A 208 1.20 -10.89 13.74
C THR A 208 1.74 -9.67 12.99
N GLY A 209 3.06 -9.50 12.98
CA GLY A 209 3.67 -8.44 12.17
C GLY A 209 5.11 -8.18 12.55
N PRO A 210 5.68 -7.07 12.03
CA PRO A 210 7.01 -6.64 12.41
C PRO A 210 7.05 -6.23 13.88
N ASN A 211 8.22 -6.25 14.49
CA ASN A 211 8.46 -5.68 15.82
C ASN A 211 9.67 -4.72 15.84
N ALA A 212 10.26 -4.46 14.67
CA ALA A 212 11.25 -3.44 14.46
C ALA A 212 11.07 -2.81 13.06
N ILE A 213 11.51 -1.57 12.89
CA ILE A 213 11.52 -0.83 11.63
C ILE A 213 12.93 -0.31 11.38
N LEU A 214 13.45 -0.53 10.17
CA LEU A 214 14.64 0.15 9.65
C LEU A 214 14.18 1.23 8.67
N LEU A 215 14.45 2.48 9.01
CA LEU A 215 14.15 3.65 8.18
C LEU A 215 15.14 3.78 7.01
N SER A 216 14.63 4.28 5.88
CA SER A 216 15.47 4.82 4.81
C SER A 216 16.28 5.99 5.34
N ASP A 217 17.48 6.17 4.83
CA ASP A 217 18.29 7.33 5.16
C ASP A 217 17.66 8.60 4.63
N VAL A 218 17.03 8.57 3.46
CA VAL A 218 16.40 9.74 2.83
C VAL A 218 14.89 9.71 3.05
N LEU A 219 14.29 10.89 3.17
CA LEU A 219 12.85 11.06 3.38
C LEU A 219 12.04 10.64 2.16
N ILE A 220 12.53 10.94 0.96
CA ILE A 220 11.81 10.76 -0.30
C ILE A 220 12.74 10.12 -1.33
N GLN A 221 12.21 9.19 -2.10
CA GLN A 221 12.88 8.54 -3.22
C GLN A 221 11.95 8.51 -4.41
N ASN A 222 12.43 8.97 -5.58
CA ASN A 222 11.66 8.97 -6.83
C ASN A 222 10.20 9.45 -6.65
N ARG A 223 10.04 10.60 -5.98
CA ARG A 223 8.75 11.27 -5.71
C ARG A 223 7.85 10.63 -4.63
N GLY A 224 8.25 9.52 -4.02
CA GLY A 224 7.50 8.85 -2.95
C GLY A 224 8.21 8.91 -1.61
N PHE A 225 7.47 9.10 -0.52
CA PHE A 225 8.02 9.06 0.83
C PHE A 225 8.53 7.67 1.17
N ALA A 226 9.75 7.62 1.69
CA ALA A 226 10.41 6.39 2.10
C ALA A 226 10.16 6.05 3.57
N ASN A 227 9.79 7.06 4.39
CA ASN A 227 9.60 6.94 5.84
C ASN A 227 8.24 7.50 6.29
N LEU A 228 7.23 6.62 6.40
CA LEU A 228 5.90 6.87 6.98
C LEU A 228 5.63 5.78 8.04
N SER A 229 6.25 5.91 9.22
CA SER A 229 6.30 4.83 10.22
C SER A 229 5.09 4.73 11.15
N GLU A 230 4.19 5.72 11.15
CA GLU A 230 3.03 5.79 12.06
C GLU A 230 2.13 4.57 11.96
N PHE A 231 1.59 4.24 10.78
CA PHE A 231 0.71 3.08 10.61
C PHE A 231 1.36 1.73 10.97
N PRO A 232 2.59 1.41 10.51
CA PRO A 232 3.30 0.22 10.99
C PRO A 232 3.44 0.16 12.51
N ILE A 233 3.68 1.31 13.16
CA ILE A 233 3.80 1.37 14.63
C ILE A 233 2.43 1.23 15.31
N LEU A 234 1.38 1.89 14.82
CA LEU A 234 0.02 1.71 15.34
C LEU A 234 -0.43 0.25 15.20
N GLN A 235 -0.03 -0.44 14.13
CA GLN A 235 -0.25 -1.87 13.95
C GLN A 235 0.41 -2.68 15.08
N MET A 236 1.68 -2.41 15.38
CA MET A 236 2.42 -3.04 16.48
C MET A 236 1.78 -2.78 17.86
N LEU A 237 1.46 -1.51 18.13
CA LEU A 237 0.94 -1.08 19.42
C LEU A 237 -0.45 -1.65 19.69
N TYR A 238 -1.37 -1.47 18.75
CA TYR A 238 -2.80 -1.73 18.96
C TYR A 238 -3.27 -3.05 18.35
N ARG A 239 -2.89 -3.39 17.12
CA ARG A 239 -3.40 -4.62 16.46
C ARG A 239 -2.64 -5.87 16.87
N GLN A 240 -1.33 -5.78 17.15
CA GLN A 240 -0.59 -6.87 17.80
C GLN A 240 -0.77 -6.84 19.33
N GLY A 241 -1.21 -5.70 19.88
CA GLY A 241 -1.47 -5.49 21.31
C GLY A 241 -0.19 -5.44 22.16
N MET A 242 0.91 -4.87 21.63
CA MET A 242 2.19 -4.78 22.34
C MET A 242 2.15 -3.78 23.51
N ILE A 243 1.25 -2.78 23.49
CA ILE A 243 1.10 -1.81 24.58
C ILE A 243 -0.23 -1.94 25.34
N ILE A 244 -1.18 -2.71 24.83
CA ILE A 244 -2.50 -2.84 25.46
C ILE A 244 -2.34 -3.52 26.83
N PRO A 245 -2.81 -2.90 27.94
CA PRO A 245 -2.72 -3.51 29.26
C PRO A 245 -3.41 -4.88 29.31
N ASN A 246 -2.78 -5.85 29.98
CA ASN A 246 -3.27 -7.24 30.11
C ASN A 246 -3.39 -8.04 28.80
N HIS A 247 -2.93 -7.51 27.67
CA HIS A 247 -2.92 -8.23 26.40
C HIS A 247 -1.82 -9.30 26.40
N PRO A 248 -2.05 -10.52 25.86
CA PRO A 248 -1.09 -11.64 25.93
C PRO A 248 0.21 -11.44 25.14
N ASN A 249 0.29 -10.39 24.30
CA ASN A 249 1.51 -9.97 23.61
C ASN A 249 2.19 -8.75 24.22
N ASN A 250 1.58 -8.12 25.23
CA ASN A 250 2.26 -7.10 26.00
C ASN A 250 3.27 -7.79 26.94
N THR A 251 4.47 -8.02 26.41
CA THR A 251 5.59 -8.68 27.11
C THR A 251 6.51 -7.70 27.82
N GLY A 252 6.19 -6.40 27.79
CA GLY A 252 7.08 -5.31 28.22
C GLY A 252 8.17 -4.94 27.21
N VAL A 253 8.33 -5.72 26.13
CA VAL A 253 9.25 -5.42 25.04
C VAL A 253 8.62 -4.41 24.08
N LYS A 254 9.27 -3.26 23.91
CA LYS A 254 8.80 -2.22 22.99
C LYS A 254 9.17 -2.54 21.53
N PRO A 255 8.37 -2.06 20.56
CA PRO A 255 8.81 -2.00 19.18
C PRO A 255 10.06 -1.13 19.03
N LEU A 256 10.90 -1.45 18.06
CA LEU A 256 12.18 -0.78 17.83
C LEU A 256 12.16 0.04 16.53
N LEU A 257 12.52 1.32 16.61
CA LEU A 257 12.69 2.19 15.44
C LEU A 257 14.18 2.48 15.21
N MET A 258 14.70 2.14 14.04
CA MET A 258 16.13 2.23 13.74
C MET A 258 16.39 3.02 12.46
N GLY A 259 17.51 3.75 12.40
CA GLY A 259 17.89 4.53 11.23
C GLY A 259 19.04 5.50 11.53
N SER A 260 19.20 6.53 10.70
CA SER A 260 20.05 7.65 11.10
C SER A 260 19.41 8.45 12.24
N ALA A 261 20.22 9.06 13.11
CA ALA A 261 19.71 9.79 14.27
C ALA A 261 18.70 10.90 13.90
N SER A 262 18.92 11.58 12.78
CA SER A 262 18.00 12.60 12.27
C SER A 262 16.67 12.01 11.81
N GLN A 263 16.69 10.89 11.06
CA GLN A 263 15.47 10.23 10.59
C GLN A 263 14.67 9.62 11.74
N VAL A 264 15.33 9.03 12.73
CA VAL A 264 14.67 8.51 13.94
C VAL A 264 13.97 9.65 14.68
N ARG A 265 14.65 10.78 14.93
CA ARG A 265 14.05 11.94 15.61
C ARG A 265 12.83 12.48 14.86
N ALA A 266 12.98 12.71 13.55
CA ALA A 266 11.89 13.21 12.70
C ALA A 266 10.66 12.29 12.76
N GLN A 267 10.86 10.98 12.74
CA GLN A 267 9.76 10.01 12.82
C GLN A 267 9.13 9.94 14.22
N LEU A 268 9.90 10.10 15.31
CA LEU A 268 9.32 10.23 16.65
C LEU A 268 8.41 11.45 16.75
N ASP A 269 8.89 12.62 16.30
CA ASP A 269 8.09 13.85 16.30
C ASP A 269 6.84 13.70 15.42
N TYR A 270 6.98 13.06 14.26
CA TYR A 270 5.88 12.73 13.36
C TYR A 270 4.80 11.87 14.03
N ILE A 271 5.20 10.75 14.67
CA ILE A 271 4.28 9.85 15.39
C ILE A 271 3.60 10.57 16.56
N HIS A 272 4.34 11.43 17.28
CA HIS A 272 3.78 12.17 18.41
C HIS A 272 2.68 13.12 17.95
N ARG A 273 2.92 13.85 16.85
CA ARG A 273 1.91 14.72 16.21
C ARG A 273 0.80 13.92 15.54
N GLY A 274 1.07 12.72 15.05
CA GLY A 274 0.05 11.82 14.51
C GLY A 274 -0.92 11.28 15.55
N ASN A 275 -0.41 10.93 16.75
CA ASN A 275 -1.24 10.40 17.83
C ASN A 275 -2.05 11.48 18.55
N TYR A 276 -1.51 12.70 18.64
CA TYR A 276 -2.06 13.72 19.54
C TYR A 276 -2.20 15.11 18.93
N GLY A 277 -1.71 15.39 17.72
CA GLY A 277 -1.85 16.71 17.09
C GLY A 277 -1.23 17.84 17.93
N LEU A 278 -2.09 18.77 18.39
CA LEU A 278 -1.70 19.80 19.35
C LEU A 278 -1.57 19.22 20.77
N LEU A 279 -0.47 19.54 21.45
CA LEU A 279 -0.05 18.84 22.67
C LEU A 279 -0.47 19.54 23.97
N SER A 280 -0.93 20.78 23.89
CA SER A 280 -1.28 21.56 25.08
C SER A 280 -2.42 22.54 24.82
N LYS A 281 -3.02 23.02 25.92
CA LYS A 281 -4.05 24.06 25.88
C LYS A 281 -3.53 25.34 25.23
N GLU A 282 -2.27 25.69 25.46
CA GLU A 282 -1.64 26.88 24.89
C GLU A 282 -1.51 26.79 23.37
N GLU A 283 -1.18 25.61 22.82
CA GLU A 283 -1.17 25.41 21.37
C GLU A 283 -2.59 25.55 20.77
N ILE A 284 -3.63 25.07 21.46
CA ILE A 284 -5.04 25.22 21.04
C ILE A 284 -5.45 26.70 21.07
N MET A 285 -5.16 27.42 22.16
CA MET A 285 -5.47 28.84 22.30
C MET A 285 -4.74 29.71 21.27
N ALA A 286 -3.51 29.35 20.90
CA ALA A 286 -2.75 30.04 19.85
C ALA A 286 -3.44 29.98 18.48
N CYS A 287 -4.39 29.06 18.28
CA CYS A 287 -5.21 28.95 17.07
C CYS A 287 -6.44 29.87 17.08
N GLY A 288 -6.63 30.69 18.12
CA GLY A 288 -7.77 31.61 18.25
C GLY A 288 -8.98 31.01 18.97
N VAL A 289 -8.83 29.86 19.62
CA VAL A 289 -9.87 29.25 20.49
C VAL A 289 -9.81 29.92 21.87
N ASP A 290 -10.97 30.28 22.43
CA ASP A 290 -11.04 30.83 23.78
C ASP A 290 -10.67 29.80 24.85
N GLU A 291 -10.34 30.27 26.05
CA GLU A 291 -9.83 29.41 27.12
C GLU A 291 -10.83 28.33 27.57
N GLU A 292 -12.12 28.63 27.60
CA GLU A 292 -13.16 27.69 28.03
C GLU A 292 -13.27 26.52 27.03
N ASN A 293 -13.36 26.84 25.74
CA ASN A 293 -13.40 25.82 24.69
C ASN A 293 -12.07 25.06 24.58
N ALA A 294 -10.92 25.72 24.75
CA ALA A 294 -9.62 25.06 24.73
C ALA A 294 -9.46 24.05 25.89
N GLU A 295 -9.98 24.38 27.08
CA GLU A 295 -10.04 23.47 28.23
C GLU A 295 -10.91 22.24 27.93
N ILE A 296 -12.09 22.44 27.32
CA ILE A 296 -12.97 21.33 26.90
C ILE A 296 -12.27 20.44 25.88
N MET A 297 -11.64 21.02 24.85
CA MET A 297 -10.89 20.27 23.83
C MET A 297 -9.73 19.48 24.45
N MET A 298 -9.03 20.04 25.44
CA MET A 298 -7.98 19.34 26.16
C MET A 298 -8.51 18.15 26.97
N ARG A 299 -9.70 18.27 27.60
CA ARG A 299 -10.35 17.15 28.29
C ARG A 299 -10.69 16.02 27.32
N ILE A 300 -11.26 16.35 26.16
CA ILE A 300 -11.56 15.38 25.09
C ILE A 300 -10.27 14.64 24.67
N LYS A 301 -9.20 15.40 24.38
CA LYS A 301 -7.91 14.83 23.99
C LYS A 301 -7.34 13.90 25.05
N LEU A 302 -7.41 14.29 26.34
CA LEU A 302 -6.95 13.45 27.43
C LEU A 302 -7.80 12.19 27.60
N LYS A 303 -9.10 12.20 27.32
CA LYS A 303 -9.94 11.00 27.33
C LYS A 303 -9.47 10.00 26.27
N PHE A 304 -9.20 10.45 25.05
CA PHE A 304 -8.60 9.63 23.99
C PHE A 304 -7.19 9.14 24.34
N ALA A 305 -6.39 9.96 25.02
CA ALA A 305 -5.04 9.62 25.47
C ALA A 305 -5.00 8.83 26.80
N PHE A 306 -6.10 8.22 27.23
CA PHE A 306 -6.19 7.46 28.49
C PHE A 306 -5.69 8.22 29.74
N GLY A 307 -5.95 9.53 29.76
CA GLY A 307 -5.63 10.47 30.83
C GLY A 307 -4.23 11.10 30.74
N LYS A 308 -3.38 10.71 29.78
CA LYS A 308 -2.02 11.26 29.65
C LYS A 308 -1.48 11.20 28.22
N ILE A 309 -1.05 12.34 27.70
CA ILE A 309 -0.20 12.42 26.51
C ILE A 309 1.20 11.92 26.87
N SER A 310 1.69 10.92 26.12
CA SER A 310 2.99 10.29 26.35
C SER A 310 3.90 10.52 25.15
N THR A 311 5.18 10.79 25.41
CA THR A 311 6.15 10.90 24.32
C THR A 311 6.41 9.52 23.70
N PRO A 312 6.77 9.44 22.41
CA PRO A 312 7.01 8.17 21.72
C PRO A 312 7.99 7.23 22.41
N GLU A 313 9.02 7.74 23.09
CA GLU A 313 10.02 6.95 23.82
C GLU A 313 9.41 6.17 25.00
N ALA A 314 8.22 6.57 25.48
CA ALA A 314 7.49 5.81 26.48
C ALA A 314 7.07 4.43 25.93
N PHE A 315 6.90 4.29 24.62
CA PHE A 315 6.39 3.09 23.97
C PHE A 315 7.21 2.56 22.79
N LEU A 316 8.27 3.25 22.37
CA LEU A 316 9.22 2.82 21.36
C LEU A 316 10.65 2.81 21.92
N ASP A 317 11.39 1.78 21.57
CA ASP A 317 12.86 1.80 21.66
C ASP A 317 13.43 2.40 20.37
N THR A 318 14.62 2.98 20.44
CA THR A 318 15.30 3.53 19.26
C THR A 318 16.75 3.10 19.14
N LEU A 319 17.23 3.00 17.90
CA LEU A 319 18.62 2.70 17.60
C LEU A 319 19.15 3.56 16.45
N SER A 320 20.22 4.33 16.72
CA SER A 320 20.95 5.02 15.67
C SER A 320 21.97 4.10 15.02
N ILE A 321 21.93 3.99 13.69
CA ILE A 321 22.81 3.12 12.91
C ILE A 321 23.91 3.94 12.27
N GLU A 322 25.15 3.59 12.62
CA GLU A 322 26.40 4.16 12.10
C GLU A 322 27.13 3.16 11.19
N GLU A 323 28.32 3.52 10.72
CA GLU A 323 29.19 2.67 9.89
C GLU A 323 29.84 1.52 10.66
N ARG A 324 29.88 1.59 11.99
CA ARG A 324 30.32 0.46 12.83
C ARG A 324 29.15 -0.48 13.13
N PRO A 325 29.39 -1.80 13.29
CA PRO A 325 28.34 -2.72 13.72
C PRO A 325 27.80 -2.33 15.10
N VAL A 326 26.48 -2.32 15.23
CA VAL A 326 25.75 -2.08 16.48
C VAL A 326 24.80 -3.25 16.73
N GLU A 327 24.72 -3.70 17.98
CA GLU A 327 23.80 -4.78 18.37
C GLU A 327 22.36 -4.25 18.45
N ILE A 328 21.43 -5.03 17.87
CA ILE A 328 19.99 -4.78 17.93
C ILE A 328 19.39 -5.49 19.14
N ARG A 329 19.49 -6.81 19.16
CA ARG A 329 18.98 -7.69 20.23
C ARG A 329 19.50 -9.12 20.03
N ASP A 330 19.75 -9.83 21.14
CA ASP A 330 20.07 -11.26 21.17
C ASP A 330 21.21 -11.66 20.20
N GLY A 331 22.25 -10.84 20.07
CA GLY A 331 23.40 -11.09 19.19
C GLY A 331 23.17 -10.77 17.70
N VAL A 332 22.01 -10.24 17.31
CA VAL A 332 21.80 -9.68 15.96
C VAL A 332 22.46 -8.31 15.88
N THR A 333 23.31 -8.09 14.88
CA THR A 333 23.95 -6.80 14.65
C THR A 333 23.53 -6.19 13.31
N VAL A 334 23.56 -4.87 13.23
CA VAL A 334 23.35 -4.10 12.00
C VAL A 334 24.50 -3.11 11.79
N GLN A 335 24.91 -2.94 10.54
CA GLN A 335 25.96 -2.02 10.14
C GLN A 335 25.57 -1.29 8.86
N ARG A 336 25.76 0.03 8.81
CA ARG A 336 25.64 0.79 7.56
C ARG A 336 26.85 0.54 6.66
N GLN A 337 26.62 0.01 5.46
CA GLN A 337 27.65 -0.22 4.44
C GLN A 337 27.75 0.94 3.44
N GLY A 338 26.70 1.76 3.35
CA GLY A 338 26.63 2.92 2.48
C GLY A 338 25.27 3.60 2.57
N PHE A 339 25.02 4.58 1.71
CA PHE A 339 23.73 5.26 1.63
C PHE A 339 22.62 4.26 1.30
N ASN A 340 21.63 4.14 2.19
CA ASN A 340 20.52 3.19 2.11
C ASN A 340 20.92 1.71 2.04
N ARG A 341 22.17 1.37 2.38
CA ARG A 341 22.71 0.00 2.32
C ARG A 341 23.14 -0.47 3.70
N PHE A 342 22.54 -1.57 4.16
CA PHE A 342 22.71 -2.08 5.51
C PHE A 342 23.05 -3.57 5.51
N ARG A 343 23.98 -3.97 6.37
CA ARG A 343 24.32 -5.37 6.61
C ARG A 343 23.77 -5.81 7.95
N PHE A 344 22.99 -6.88 7.97
CA PHE A 344 22.57 -7.56 9.19
C PHE A 344 23.36 -8.84 9.35
N ALA A 345 23.85 -9.11 10.56
CA ALA A 345 24.56 -10.35 10.86
C ALA A 345 24.01 -11.02 12.12
N TYR A 346 23.90 -12.35 12.09
CA TYR A 346 23.52 -13.19 13.21
C TYR A 346 24.30 -14.50 13.15
N ARG A 347 25.08 -14.79 14.20
CA ARG A 347 26.06 -15.90 14.23
C ARG A 347 26.99 -15.82 13.00
N ASP A 348 27.12 -16.90 12.23
CA ASP A 348 27.99 -16.98 11.05
C ASP A 348 27.30 -16.55 9.74
N SER A 349 26.06 -16.04 9.81
CA SER A 349 25.27 -15.62 8.64
C SER A 349 25.09 -14.12 8.57
N PHE A 350 25.05 -13.57 7.35
CA PHE A 350 24.72 -12.16 7.11
C PHE A 350 23.82 -12.00 5.88
N THR A 351 23.08 -10.89 5.83
CA THR A 351 22.39 -10.42 4.62
C THR A 351 22.58 -8.93 4.45
N ASP A 352 22.67 -8.49 3.20
CA ASP A 352 22.67 -7.07 2.85
C ASP A 352 21.26 -6.67 2.38
N ILE A 353 20.82 -5.49 2.82
CA ILE A 353 19.56 -4.86 2.45
C ILE A 353 19.88 -3.53 1.78
N ASP A 354 19.35 -3.33 0.58
CA ASP A 354 19.49 -2.09 -0.20
C ASP A 354 18.11 -1.44 -0.39
N LEU A 355 17.89 -0.32 0.30
CA LEU A 355 16.64 0.44 0.27
C LEU A 355 16.58 1.45 -0.88
N ASN A 356 17.57 1.52 -1.76
CA ASN A 356 17.57 2.45 -2.90
C ASN A 356 16.56 2.00 -3.97
N LEU A 357 15.75 2.94 -4.45
CA LEU A 357 14.91 2.72 -5.63
C LEU A 357 15.74 2.88 -6.93
N PRO A 358 15.60 1.96 -7.91
CA PRO A 358 16.17 2.17 -9.24
C PRO A 358 15.60 3.43 -9.91
N THR A 359 16.35 4.03 -10.84
CA THR A 359 15.89 5.20 -11.59
C THR A 359 14.52 4.93 -12.26
N ASN A 360 13.58 5.86 -12.13
CA ASN A 360 12.21 5.79 -12.66
C ASN A 360 11.29 4.72 -12.02
N ILE A 361 11.68 4.11 -10.91
CA ILE A 361 10.80 3.21 -10.14
C ILE A 361 10.28 3.96 -8.91
N SER A 362 8.96 4.08 -8.77
CA SER A 362 8.31 4.61 -7.57
C SER A 362 7.82 3.47 -6.67
N TYR A 363 7.50 3.77 -5.41
CA TYR A 363 6.78 2.83 -4.56
C TYR A 363 5.44 2.45 -5.19
N GLU A 364 5.15 1.15 -5.22
CA GLU A 364 3.95 0.62 -5.85
C GLU A 364 2.73 0.75 -4.93
N PRO A 365 1.55 1.14 -5.48
CA PRO A 365 0.31 1.11 -4.71
C PRO A 365 -0.04 -0.33 -4.33
N ALA A 366 -0.71 -0.50 -3.19
CA ALA A 366 -1.06 -1.84 -2.70
C ALA A 366 -2.10 -2.55 -3.57
N TYR A 367 -2.94 -1.82 -4.30
CA TYR A 367 -4.06 -2.32 -5.10
C TYR A 367 -4.11 -1.62 -6.47
N PRO A 368 -4.63 -2.30 -7.51
CA PRO A 368 -4.87 -1.68 -8.81
C PRO A 368 -6.16 -0.85 -8.80
N LEU A 369 -6.14 0.30 -9.48
CA LEU A 369 -7.34 1.11 -9.74
C LEU A 369 -7.67 1.11 -11.24
N GLY A 370 -8.96 1.02 -11.55
CA GLY A 370 -9.44 1.17 -12.92
C GLY A 370 -9.27 2.61 -13.40
N HIS A 371 -9.14 2.80 -14.72
CA HIS A 371 -9.18 4.14 -15.29
C HIS A 371 -10.62 4.61 -15.45
N HIS A 372 -10.90 5.85 -15.07
CA HIS A 372 -12.20 6.49 -15.24
C HIS A 372 -12.06 7.87 -15.87
N ARG A 373 -13.07 8.25 -16.65
CA ARG A 373 -13.14 9.60 -17.24
C ARG A 373 -13.70 10.58 -16.21
N LEU A 374 -13.09 11.77 -16.15
CA LEU A 374 -13.63 12.89 -15.41
C LEU A 374 -14.75 13.56 -16.21
N SER A 375 -15.91 13.74 -15.59
CA SER A 375 -16.97 14.60 -16.09
C SER A 375 -17.02 15.86 -15.24
N LEU A 376 -16.76 17.02 -15.87
CA LEU A 376 -16.83 18.31 -15.19
C LEU A 376 -18.29 18.75 -15.08
N HIS A 377 -18.74 19.05 -13.87
CA HIS A 377 -20.10 19.51 -13.56
C HIS A 377 -20.05 20.84 -12.79
N TYR A 378 -21.23 21.40 -12.51
CA TYR A 378 -21.33 22.62 -11.71
C TYR A 378 -21.10 22.34 -10.23
N PHE A 379 -21.71 21.29 -9.67
CA PHE A 379 -21.44 20.81 -8.31
C PHE A 379 -21.59 19.29 -8.26
N ALA A 380 -20.50 18.56 -8.05
CA ALA A 380 -20.51 17.10 -7.99
C ALA A 380 -19.43 16.57 -7.05
N VAL A 381 -19.66 15.37 -6.50
CA VAL A 381 -18.71 14.67 -5.64
C VAL A 381 -18.34 13.36 -6.31
N ARG A 382 -17.05 13.13 -6.47
CA ARG A 382 -16.47 11.92 -7.03
C ARG A 382 -15.71 11.18 -5.95
N HIS A 383 -16.02 9.91 -5.77
CA HIS A 383 -15.54 9.10 -4.67
C HIS A 383 -14.23 8.42 -5.05
N ILE A 384 -13.14 8.76 -4.35
CA ILE A 384 -11.79 8.24 -4.64
C ILE A 384 -11.25 7.32 -3.53
N GLY A 385 -12.04 7.05 -2.50
CA GLY A 385 -11.70 6.11 -1.44
C GLY A 385 -12.82 5.99 -0.42
N GLU A 386 -13.05 4.76 0.03
CA GLU A 386 -14.04 4.39 1.07
C GLU A 386 -13.44 3.44 2.13
N GLY A 387 -12.17 3.04 1.96
CA GLY A 387 -11.46 2.19 2.91
C GLY A 387 -11.01 2.96 4.14
N ASP A 388 -10.58 2.23 5.17
CA ASP A 388 -9.75 2.76 6.24
C ASP A 388 -8.25 2.60 5.88
N GLY A 389 -7.34 2.98 6.79
CA GLY A 389 -5.90 2.75 6.65
C GLY A 389 -5.46 1.27 6.50
N TRP A 390 -6.36 0.32 6.72
CA TRP A 390 -6.10 -1.12 6.79
C TRP A 390 -6.74 -1.92 5.64
N ASP A 391 -7.66 -1.31 4.89
CA ASP A 391 -8.36 -1.93 3.77
C ASP A 391 -7.38 -2.27 2.65
N MET A 392 -7.27 -3.56 2.31
CA MET A 392 -6.34 -4.06 1.32
C MET A 392 -6.75 -3.78 -0.12
N ASP A 393 -8.03 -3.47 -0.36
CA ASP A 393 -8.63 -3.45 -1.70
C ASP A 393 -9.13 -2.07 -2.09
N ARG A 394 -9.30 -1.17 -1.12
CA ARG A 394 -9.81 0.19 -1.34
C ARG A 394 -8.83 1.24 -0.83
N PRO A 395 -8.71 2.38 -1.52
CA PRO A 395 -8.05 3.56 -0.96
C PRO A 395 -8.77 4.06 0.28
N SER A 396 -7.99 4.64 1.19
CA SER A 396 -8.54 5.29 2.38
C SER A 396 -9.51 6.41 1.99
N MET A 397 -10.46 6.67 2.87
CA MET A 397 -11.54 7.63 2.66
C MET A 397 -11.02 8.97 2.09
N GLY A 398 -11.60 9.37 0.97
CA GLY A 398 -11.26 10.62 0.30
C GLY A 398 -12.24 10.94 -0.82
N SER A 399 -12.34 12.23 -1.19
CA SER A 399 -13.26 12.67 -2.24
C SER A 399 -12.62 13.72 -3.14
N VAL A 400 -13.03 13.71 -4.41
CA VAL A 400 -12.80 14.80 -5.35
C VAL A 400 -14.12 15.55 -5.54
N MET A 401 -14.16 16.80 -5.16
CA MET A 401 -15.30 17.68 -5.40
C MET A 401 -15.05 18.51 -6.66
N VAL A 402 -16.04 18.56 -7.55
CA VAL A 402 -16.03 19.44 -8.71
C VAL A 402 -17.00 20.58 -8.45
N PHE A 403 -16.51 21.83 -8.52
CA PHE A 403 -17.34 23.03 -8.44
C PHE A 403 -16.99 23.98 -9.58
N GLN A 404 -17.98 24.34 -10.39
CA GLN A 404 -17.82 25.17 -11.59
C GLN A 404 -16.66 24.72 -12.50
N GLY A 405 -16.50 23.41 -12.68
CA GLY A 405 -15.41 22.81 -13.48
C GLY A 405 -14.01 22.87 -12.85
N LYS A 406 -13.85 23.45 -11.66
CA LYS A 406 -12.64 23.37 -10.84
C LYS A 406 -12.68 22.10 -9.99
N VAL A 407 -11.50 21.55 -9.71
CA VAL A 407 -11.32 20.28 -8.98
C VAL A 407 -10.75 20.58 -7.59
N TYR A 408 -11.41 20.10 -6.55
CA TYR A 408 -10.97 20.22 -5.16
C TYR A 408 -10.83 18.83 -4.55
N LEU A 409 -9.80 18.64 -3.73
CA LEU A 409 -9.66 17.45 -2.90
C LEU A 409 -10.32 17.67 -1.54
N ILE A 410 -10.91 16.62 -0.99
CA ILE A 410 -11.29 16.55 0.42
C ILE A 410 -10.49 15.38 0.99
N ASP A 411 -9.54 15.75 1.85
CA ASP A 411 -8.43 14.93 2.35
C ASP A 411 -7.46 14.41 1.28
N ALA A 412 -6.22 14.17 1.71
CA ALA A 412 -5.11 13.71 0.89
C ALA A 412 -4.57 12.39 1.46
N ASN A 413 -5.23 11.29 1.11
CA ASN A 413 -4.81 9.94 1.52
C ASN A 413 -3.43 9.54 0.96
N PRO A 414 -2.75 8.50 1.51
CA PRO A 414 -1.40 8.09 1.09
C PRO A 414 -1.25 7.80 -0.41
N THR A 415 -2.35 7.47 -1.10
CA THR A 415 -2.36 7.14 -2.54
C THR A 415 -2.97 8.22 -3.41
N VAL A 416 -3.08 9.47 -2.93
CA VAL A 416 -3.82 10.55 -3.60
C VAL A 416 -3.43 10.74 -5.08
N LEU A 417 -2.13 10.70 -5.42
CA LEU A 417 -1.68 10.85 -6.82
C LEU A 417 -2.11 9.68 -7.70
N HIS A 418 -2.08 8.45 -7.16
CA HIS A 418 -2.55 7.26 -7.87
C HIS A 418 -4.08 7.32 -8.08
N GLY A 419 -4.82 7.75 -7.06
CA GLY A 419 -6.26 7.97 -7.12
C GLY A 419 -6.65 9.03 -8.16
N LEU A 420 -5.99 10.19 -8.16
CA LEU A 420 -6.19 11.26 -9.13
C LEU A 420 -5.94 10.78 -10.57
N ALA A 421 -4.80 10.13 -10.82
CA ALA A 421 -4.47 9.60 -12.13
C ALA A 421 -5.51 8.56 -12.61
N ALA A 422 -5.97 7.68 -11.71
CA ALA A 422 -6.99 6.70 -12.02
C ALA A 422 -8.33 7.33 -12.40
N VAL A 423 -8.71 8.49 -11.84
CA VAL A 423 -9.91 9.24 -12.25
C VAL A 423 -9.66 10.28 -13.35
N GLY A 424 -8.49 10.26 -13.98
CA GLY A 424 -8.16 11.11 -15.13
C GLY A 424 -7.87 12.57 -14.78
N ILE A 425 -7.38 12.83 -13.56
CA ILE A 425 -6.98 14.15 -13.08
C ILE A 425 -5.46 14.18 -12.91
N ASP A 426 -4.81 15.16 -13.53
CA ASP A 426 -3.44 15.51 -13.22
C ASP A 426 -3.37 16.45 -11.99
N ILE A 427 -2.31 16.37 -11.18
CA ILE A 427 -2.15 17.23 -9.99
C ILE A 427 -2.26 18.73 -10.32
N SER A 428 -1.80 19.15 -11.51
CA SER A 428 -1.90 20.55 -11.95
C SER A 428 -3.33 21.06 -12.10
N GLU A 429 -4.31 20.16 -12.23
CA GLU A 429 -5.74 20.49 -12.34
C GLU A 429 -6.42 20.70 -10.98
N VAL A 430 -5.81 20.25 -9.88
CA VAL A 430 -6.34 20.42 -8.52
C VAL A 430 -6.19 21.90 -8.14
N GLU A 431 -7.30 22.52 -7.74
CA GLU A 431 -7.36 23.92 -7.30
C GLU A 431 -7.01 24.10 -5.83
N GLY A 432 -7.47 23.18 -5.00
CA GLY A 432 -7.18 23.19 -3.58
C GLY A 432 -7.57 21.91 -2.87
N VAL A 433 -7.19 21.83 -1.60
CA VAL A 433 -7.49 20.74 -0.68
C VAL A 433 -8.24 21.28 0.53
N PHE A 434 -9.37 20.67 0.84
CA PHE A 434 -10.07 20.80 2.11
C PHE A 434 -9.58 19.69 3.03
N GLN A 435 -8.86 20.04 4.09
CA GLN A 435 -8.27 19.07 5.01
C GLN A 435 -9.11 18.97 6.28
N THR A 436 -9.50 17.75 6.64
CA THR A 436 -10.34 17.51 7.83
C THR A 436 -9.51 17.40 9.10
N HIS A 437 -8.43 16.61 9.08
CA HIS A 437 -7.57 16.35 10.23
C HIS A 437 -6.20 15.77 9.80
N ALA A 438 -5.38 15.36 10.77
CA ALA A 438 -3.97 15.00 10.56
C ALA A 438 -3.64 13.49 10.63
N HIS A 439 -4.61 12.57 10.65
CA HIS A 439 -4.27 11.13 10.60
C HIS A 439 -3.75 10.72 9.21
N ASP A 440 -2.86 9.73 9.17
CA ASP A 440 -2.12 9.36 7.95
C ASP A 440 -2.98 8.95 6.77
N ASP A 441 -4.11 8.30 7.00
CA ASP A 441 -5.08 7.94 5.96
C ASP A 441 -5.80 9.15 5.34
N HIS A 442 -5.72 10.32 5.96
CA HIS A 442 -6.27 11.59 5.45
C HIS A 442 -5.19 12.64 5.13
N PHE A 443 -3.97 12.49 5.67
CA PHE A 443 -2.88 13.47 5.61
C PHE A 443 -1.69 13.05 4.74
N ALA A 444 -1.32 11.76 4.69
CA ALA A 444 -0.01 11.34 4.19
C ALA A 444 0.22 11.62 2.69
N GLY A 445 -0.84 11.92 1.93
CA GLY A 445 -0.77 12.38 0.55
C GLY A 445 -0.49 13.88 0.39
N LEU A 446 -0.70 14.70 1.43
CA LEU A 446 -0.50 16.15 1.37
C LEU A 446 0.94 16.53 0.96
N PRO A 447 1.99 15.87 1.47
CA PRO A 447 3.35 16.09 0.98
C PRO A 447 3.56 15.73 -0.49
N ALA A 448 2.80 14.78 -1.05
CA ALA A 448 2.86 14.49 -2.49
C ALA A 448 2.22 15.62 -3.31
N LEU A 449 1.31 16.40 -2.72
CA LEU A 449 0.66 17.52 -3.39
C LEU A 449 1.58 18.73 -3.61
N ILE A 450 2.77 18.78 -2.99
CA ILE A 450 3.74 19.87 -3.26
C ILE A 450 4.50 19.65 -4.57
N GLN A 451 4.27 18.53 -5.28
CA GLN A 451 4.91 18.20 -6.55
C GLN A 451 4.29 18.93 -7.76
N THR A 452 3.45 19.92 -7.53
CA THR A 452 2.94 20.84 -8.55
C THR A 452 3.79 22.11 -8.62
N ASP A 453 3.70 22.82 -9.73
CA ASP A 453 4.44 24.07 -9.97
C ASP A 453 3.68 25.33 -9.54
N ARG A 454 2.55 25.17 -8.86
CA ARG A 454 1.79 26.24 -8.20
C ARG A 454 1.46 25.86 -6.77
N ARG A 455 1.28 26.85 -5.90
CA ARG A 455 0.71 26.63 -4.57
C ARG A 455 -0.76 26.25 -4.72
N LEU A 456 -1.14 25.12 -4.13
CA LEU A 456 -2.54 24.72 -4.04
C LEU A 456 -3.20 25.49 -2.89
N LYS A 457 -4.47 25.87 -3.05
CA LYS A 457 -5.24 26.43 -1.94
C LYS A 457 -5.42 25.37 -0.87
N TYR A 458 -5.10 25.70 0.37
CA TYR A 458 -5.29 24.84 1.53
C TYR A 458 -6.39 25.43 2.41
N PHE A 459 -7.50 24.70 2.53
CA PHE A 459 -8.68 25.13 3.27
C PHE A 459 -8.84 24.28 4.52
N SER A 460 -8.84 24.93 5.68
CA SER A 460 -9.08 24.28 6.98
C SER A 460 -9.32 25.34 8.05
N THR A 461 -9.77 24.93 9.23
CA THR A 461 -9.73 25.84 10.38
C THR A 461 -8.29 26.04 10.87
N PRO A 462 -7.96 27.18 11.53
CA PRO A 462 -6.63 27.40 12.11
C PRO A 462 -6.18 26.29 13.06
N LEU A 463 -7.14 25.70 13.79
CA LEU A 463 -6.92 24.58 14.71
C LEU A 463 -6.32 23.36 14.00
N VAL A 464 -7.01 22.88 12.95
CA VAL A 464 -6.54 21.74 12.16
C VAL A 464 -5.28 22.10 11.36
N ARG A 465 -5.23 23.30 10.76
CA ARG A 465 -4.04 23.77 10.03
C ARG A 465 -2.79 23.74 10.91
N SER A 466 -2.87 24.20 12.16
CA SER A 466 -1.74 24.20 13.10
C SER A 466 -1.23 22.78 13.36
N SER A 467 -2.15 21.86 13.63
CA SER A 467 -1.86 20.43 13.85
C SER A 467 -1.19 19.78 12.63
N VAL A 468 -1.80 19.98 11.45
CA VAL A 468 -1.29 19.49 10.16
C VAL A 468 0.08 20.09 9.82
N THR A 469 0.27 21.38 10.05
CA THR A 469 1.56 22.08 9.80
C THR A 469 2.67 21.49 10.65
N LYS A 470 2.41 21.23 11.93
CA LYS A 470 3.37 20.61 12.86
C LYS A 470 3.72 19.18 12.46
N LYS A 471 2.73 18.38 12.07
CA LYS A 471 2.95 17.01 11.58
C LYS A 471 3.72 17.01 10.27
N PHE A 472 3.38 17.90 9.34
CA PHE A 472 4.07 18.10 8.06
C PHE A 472 5.53 18.52 8.24
N ALA A 473 5.77 19.50 9.12
CA ALA A 473 7.10 19.97 9.48
C ALA A 473 7.97 18.83 10.03
N ALA A 474 7.42 18.02 10.95
CA ALA A 474 8.11 16.85 11.50
C ALA A 474 8.43 15.81 10.41
N LEU A 475 7.44 15.45 9.58
CA LEU A 475 7.62 14.47 8.49
C LEU A 475 8.67 14.92 7.48
N MET A 476 8.63 16.20 7.08
CA MET A 476 9.53 16.76 6.08
C MET A 476 10.87 17.21 6.66
N SER A 477 11.05 17.18 7.99
CA SER A 477 12.19 17.78 8.69
C SER A 477 12.39 19.26 8.31
N LEU A 478 11.31 20.04 8.29
CA LEU A 478 11.27 21.45 7.91
C LEU A 478 10.76 22.33 9.06
N ASP A 479 11.05 23.64 8.99
CA ASP A 479 10.38 24.62 9.85
C ASP A 479 8.89 24.74 9.50
N GLU A 480 8.05 24.89 10.52
CA GLU A 480 6.59 25.09 10.39
C GLU A 480 6.24 26.23 9.42
N ALA A 481 7.04 27.31 9.42
CA ALA A 481 6.85 28.47 8.54
C ALA A 481 6.97 28.14 7.04
N THR A 482 7.60 27.01 6.68
CA THR A 482 7.77 26.58 5.29
C THR A 482 6.45 26.10 4.68
N PHE A 483 5.46 25.72 5.50
CA PHE A 483 4.17 25.22 5.01
C PHE A 483 3.46 26.22 4.07
N GLY A 484 3.45 27.50 4.43
CA GLY A 484 2.89 28.58 3.60
C GLY A 484 3.70 28.89 2.33
N GLN A 485 4.87 28.29 2.15
CA GLN A 485 5.63 28.36 0.90
C GLN A 485 5.19 27.30 -0.12
N PHE A 486 4.55 26.23 0.34
CA PHE A 486 4.01 25.16 -0.51
C PHE A 486 2.51 25.30 -0.79
N PHE A 487 1.76 25.85 0.16
CA PHE A 487 0.32 26.00 0.08
C PHE A 487 -0.13 27.46 0.23
N ASP A 488 -1.21 27.81 -0.47
CA ASP A 488 -1.92 29.07 -0.29
C ASP A 488 -2.96 28.90 0.81
N ILE A 489 -2.66 29.39 2.02
CA ILE A 489 -3.43 29.13 3.23
C ILE A 489 -4.72 29.96 3.22
N ASN A 490 -5.87 29.27 3.31
CA ASN A 490 -7.20 29.85 3.39
C ASN A 490 -7.88 29.35 4.68
N ASP A 491 -7.70 30.10 5.77
CA ASP A 491 -8.27 29.75 7.08
C ASP A 491 -9.80 29.94 7.08
N LEU A 492 -10.52 28.93 7.56
CA LEU A 492 -11.97 28.88 7.66
C LEU A 492 -12.42 29.08 9.11
N THR A 493 -13.57 29.73 9.29
CA THR A 493 -14.17 29.93 10.61
C THR A 493 -15.18 28.82 10.91
N PHE A 494 -15.09 28.21 12.10
CA PHE A 494 -16.04 27.20 12.57
C PHE A 494 -17.49 27.70 12.56
N ASP A 495 -18.42 26.78 12.30
CA ASP A 495 -19.87 26.95 12.43
C ASP A 495 -20.48 28.13 11.63
N THR A 496 -19.74 28.63 10.65
CA THR A 496 -20.15 29.71 9.74
C THR A 496 -19.96 29.32 8.29
N TRP A 497 -20.77 29.88 7.40
CA TRP A 497 -20.61 29.71 5.96
C TRP A 497 -19.49 30.62 5.46
N ASN A 498 -18.38 30.02 5.04
CA ASN A 498 -17.23 30.69 4.45
C ASN A 498 -17.37 30.65 2.92
N ASP A 499 -17.13 31.78 2.24
CA ASP A 499 -17.16 31.84 0.78
C ASP A 499 -15.79 31.47 0.19
N CYS A 500 -15.75 30.37 -0.56
CA CYS A 500 -14.57 29.85 -1.24
C CYS A 500 -14.74 29.96 -2.76
N ASP A 501 -14.64 31.19 -3.30
CA ASP A 501 -14.86 31.51 -4.72
C ASP A 501 -16.26 31.13 -5.24
N GLY A 502 -17.30 31.40 -4.45
CA GLY A 502 -18.70 31.10 -4.75
C GLY A 502 -19.19 29.75 -4.24
N LEU A 503 -18.30 28.90 -3.71
CA LEU A 503 -18.66 27.70 -2.97
C LEU A 503 -18.77 28.04 -1.48
N GLU A 504 -19.93 27.80 -0.87
CA GLU A 504 -20.09 28.04 0.57
C GLU A 504 -19.70 26.78 1.36
N VAL A 505 -18.80 26.95 2.32
CA VAL A 505 -18.24 25.86 3.14
C VAL A 505 -18.38 26.18 4.62
N LYS A 506 -18.94 25.25 5.38
CA LYS A 506 -19.05 25.34 6.83
C LYS A 506 -18.25 24.21 7.49
N PRO A 507 -17.09 24.50 8.11
CA PRO A 507 -16.40 23.54 8.95
C PRO A 507 -17.11 23.42 10.30
N VAL A 508 -17.21 22.20 10.81
CA VAL A 508 -17.85 21.87 12.09
C VAL A 508 -16.89 21.05 12.92
N TYR A 509 -16.73 21.41 14.20
CA TYR A 509 -15.82 20.69 15.10
C TYR A 509 -16.30 19.26 15.36
N SER A 510 -15.36 18.33 15.42
CA SER A 510 -15.61 16.92 15.75
C SER A 510 -14.62 16.47 16.84
N PRO A 511 -15.08 15.94 17.99
CA PRO A 511 -14.22 15.34 19.00
C PRO A 511 -13.41 14.16 18.42
N HIS A 512 -12.08 14.23 18.54
CA HIS A 512 -11.16 13.23 18.03
C HIS A 512 -9.78 13.32 18.74
N PRO A 513 -8.88 12.31 18.71
CA PRO A 513 -7.55 12.39 19.34
C PRO A 513 -6.68 13.53 18.80
N VAL A 514 -6.75 13.78 17.49
CA VAL A 514 -6.16 14.93 16.81
C VAL A 514 -7.23 15.96 16.47
N GLU A 515 -6.83 17.20 16.20
CA GLU A 515 -7.75 18.26 15.81
C GLU A 515 -8.52 17.85 14.54
N ASN A 516 -9.85 17.87 14.60
CA ASN A 516 -10.71 17.49 13.48
C ASN A 516 -11.80 18.55 13.22
N ASN A 517 -11.94 18.93 11.95
CA ASN A 517 -13.09 19.64 11.43
C ASN A 517 -13.73 18.83 10.28
N MET A 518 -15.03 18.63 10.34
CA MET A 518 -15.79 18.06 9.23
C MET A 518 -16.38 19.17 8.37
N PHE A 519 -16.70 18.91 7.11
CA PHE A 519 -17.19 19.95 6.19
C PHE A 519 -18.62 19.74 5.70
N VAL A 520 -19.42 20.81 5.72
CA VAL A 520 -20.63 20.93 4.92
C VAL A 520 -20.40 21.92 3.79
N PHE A 521 -20.63 21.48 2.56
CA PHE A 521 -20.56 22.28 1.36
C PHE A 521 -21.96 22.58 0.87
N ARG A 522 -22.18 23.76 0.30
CA ARG A 522 -23.41 24.03 -0.45
C ARG A 522 -23.18 24.92 -1.65
N ALA A 523 -24.02 24.73 -2.65
CA ALA A 523 -24.09 25.57 -3.83
C ALA A 523 -25.57 25.83 -4.17
N LEU A 524 -25.86 27.04 -4.63
CA LEU A 524 -27.21 27.45 -5.00
C LEU A 524 -27.53 27.04 -6.44
N ASP A 525 -28.68 26.42 -6.67
CA ASP A 525 -29.29 26.22 -7.99
C ASP A 525 -30.67 26.89 -8.10
N GLY A 526 -31.41 26.59 -9.17
CA GLY A 526 -32.74 27.17 -9.41
C GLY A 526 -33.83 26.69 -8.44
N GLU A 527 -33.60 25.60 -7.71
CA GLU A 527 -34.52 25.00 -6.74
C GLU A 527 -34.11 25.26 -5.28
N GLY A 528 -32.90 25.76 -5.05
CA GLY A 528 -32.38 26.12 -3.73
C GLY A 528 -30.94 25.65 -3.53
N TYR A 529 -30.53 25.53 -2.27
CA TYR A 529 -29.20 25.00 -1.97
C TYR A 529 -29.19 23.48 -2.13
N LYS A 530 -28.19 22.97 -2.85
CA LYS A 530 -27.78 21.57 -2.79
C LYS A 530 -26.59 21.46 -1.84
N THR A 531 -26.59 20.43 -1.01
CA THR A 531 -25.69 20.29 0.14
C THR A 531 -24.95 18.95 0.14
N TYR A 532 -23.69 18.98 0.57
CA TYR A 532 -22.86 17.79 0.76
C TYR A 532 -22.15 17.87 2.11
N ALA A 533 -22.26 16.83 2.94
CA ALA A 533 -21.49 16.70 4.17
C ALA A 533 -20.45 15.58 4.06
N HIS A 534 -19.22 15.86 4.49
CA HIS A 534 -18.10 14.93 4.49
C HIS A 534 -17.58 14.70 5.92
N TRP A 535 -18.15 13.71 6.60
CA TRP A 535 -17.91 13.43 8.01
C TRP A 535 -16.79 12.39 8.15
N ALA A 536 -15.54 12.82 8.01
CA ALA A 536 -14.34 12.01 8.24
C ALA A 536 -13.99 11.96 9.74
N ASP A 537 -13.64 10.77 10.26
CA ASP A 537 -13.17 10.57 11.64
C ASP A 537 -14.11 11.17 12.70
N LEU A 538 -15.41 10.93 12.54
CA LEU A 538 -16.42 11.28 13.52
C LEU A 538 -16.44 10.25 14.67
N SER A 539 -16.73 10.67 15.90
CA SER A 539 -16.83 9.73 17.04
C SER A 539 -18.26 9.20 17.21
N SER A 540 -18.43 7.91 17.53
CA SER A 540 -19.77 7.38 17.83
C SER A 540 -20.43 8.05 19.05
N PHE A 541 -21.76 8.07 19.10
CA PHE A 541 -22.51 8.65 20.21
C PHE A 541 -22.17 7.98 21.53
N LYS A 542 -21.91 6.67 21.52
CA LYS A 542 -21.45 5.91 22.68
C LYS A 542 -20.10 6.43 23.21
N VAL A 543 -19.16 6.74 22.34
CA VAL A 543 -17.86 7.33 22.73
C VAL A 543 -18.07 8.72 23.31
N LEU A 544 -18.88 9.55 22.67
CA LEU A 544 -19.21 10.91 23.15
C LEU A 544 -19.88 10.88 24.54
N ASP A 545 -20.86 9.99 24.73
CA ASP A 545 -21.55 9.79 26.01
C ASP A 545 -20.61 9.34 27.13
N GLY A 546 -19.61 8.52 26.80
CA GLY A 546 -18.58 8.07 27.74
C GLY A 546 -17.65 9.19 28.25
N MET A 547 -17.64 10.35 27.60
CA MET A 547 -16.82 11.51 28.01
C MET A 547 -17.57 12.50 28.91
N VAL A 548 -18.90 12.39 29.00
CA VAL A 548 -19.76 13.32 29.75
C VAL A 548 -19.78 12.97 31.24
N GLY A 549 -19.85 14.00 32.08
CA GLY A 549 -19.93 13.88 33.54
C GLY A 549 -19.95 15.25 34.22
N GLU A 550 -19.95 15.26 35.56
CA GLU A 550 -19.97 16.48 36.38
C GLU A 550 -18.60 16.80 37.02
N GLY A 551 -17.58 15.96 36.82
CA GLY A 551 -16.25 16.15 37.38
C GLY A 551 -15.38 17.13 36.59
N GLU A 552 -14.27 17.58 37.20
CA GLU A 552 -13.32 18.53 36.57
C GLU A 552 -12.68 18.01 35.27
N LYS A 553 -12.66 16.68 35.07
CA LYS A 553 -12.09 16.03 33.88
C LYS A 553 -13.14 15.66 32.83
N ASP A 554 -14.40 15.94 33.10
CA ASP A 554 -15.50 15.54 32.24
C ASP A 554 -15.90 16.66 31.28
N VAL A 555 -16.49 16.26 30.16
CA VAL A 555 -16.96 17.18 29.12
C VAL A 555 -18.41 17.59 29.45
N PRO A 556 -18.77 18.89 29.33
CA PRO A 556 -20.14 19.32 29.57
C PRO A 556 -21.15 18.61 28.66
N LYS A 557 -22.25 18.13 29.23
CA LYS A 557 -23.30 17.44 28.47
C LYS A 557 -23.84 18.27 27.31
N ALA A 558 -24.11 19.56 27.54
CA ALA A 558 -24.63 20.46 26.53
C ALA A 558 -23.70 20.59 25.31
N PHE A 559 -22.38 20.57 25.54
CA PHE A 559 -21.39 20.59 24.46
C PHE A 559 -21.51 19.33 23.60
N MET A 560 -21.56 18.14 24.21
CA MET A 560 -21.68 16.88 23.46
C MET A 560 -23.01 16.73 22.73
N GLU A 561 -24.13 17.17 23.32
CA GLU A 561 -25.43 17.16 22.62
C GLU A 561 -25.40 18.06 21.39
N GLN A 562 -24.77 19.24 21.46
CA GLN A 562 -24.59 20.11 20.29
C GLN A 562 -23.79 19.44 19.17
N ILE A 563 -22.74 18.66 19.52
CA ILE A 563 -21.97 17.88 18.54
C ILE A 563 -22.85 16.82 17.87
N LYS A 564 -23.67 16.09 18.65
CA LYS A 564 -24.58 15.08 18.08
C LYS A 564 -25.62 15.71 17.15
N GLU A 565 -26.18 16.86 17.52
CA GLU A 565 -27.10 17.62 16.66
C GLU A 565 -26.43 18.02 15.34
N ASN A 566 -25.17 18.48 15.41
CA ASN A 566 -24.38 18.82 14.24
C ASN A 566 -24.13 17.61 13.32
N TYR A 567 -23.87 16.43 13.89
CA TYR A 567 -23.69 15.20 13.10
C TYR A 567 -24.96 14.83 12.33
N LEU A 568 -26.12 14.98 12.96
CA LEU A 568 -27.45 14.69 12.40
C LEU A 568 -28.00 15.80 11.49
N GLN A 569 -27.21 16.83 11.18
CA GLN A 569 -27.64 17.90 10.26
C GLN A 569 -28.10 17.30 8.92
N GLN A 570 -29.33 17.62 8.52
CA GLN A 570 -29.90 17.14 7.26
C GLN A 570 -29.19 17.77 6.05
N VAL A 571 -28.79 16.93 5.09
CA VAL A 571 -28.18 17.31 3.80
C VAL A 571 -28.61 16.39 2.65
N ASP A 572 -28.40 16.80 1.40
CA ASP A 572 -28.76 16.01 0.20
C ASP A 572 -27.86 14.78 0.01
N LEU A 573 -26.57 14.91 0.35
CA LEU A 573 -25.58 13.84 0.32
C LEU A 573 -24.71 13.90 1.57
N LYS A 574 -24.65 12.80 2.32
CA LYS A 574 -23.81 12.68 3.52
C LYS A 574 -22.87 11.49 3.35
N LYS A 575 -21.56 11.71 3.47
CA LYS A 575 -20.55 10.65 3.52
C LYS A 575 -20.04 10.53 4.95
N LEU A 576 -20.15 9.33 5.52
CA LEU A 576 -19.97 9.02 6.94
C LEU A 576 -18.80 8.06 7.12
N ASP A 577 -17.88 8.41 8.00
CA ASP A 577 -17.01 7.44 8.64
C ASP A 577 -17.82 6.56 9.60
N VAL A 578 -17.80 5.24 9.35
CA VAL A 578 -18.42 4.23 10.21
C VAL A 578 -17.45 3.09 10.58
N GLY A 579 -16.16 3.42 10.73
CA GLY A 579 -15.11 2.46 11.11
C GLY A 579 -15.33 1.80 12.48
N GLY A 580 -16.12 2.43 13.36
CA GLY A 580 -16.43 1.99 14.71
C GLY A 580 -15.25 2.00 15.69
N GLY A 581 -15.33 1.16 16.72
CA GLY A 581 -14.27 1.00 17.71
C GLY A 581 -14.22 2.15 18.72
N MET A 582 -13.02 2.59 19.08
CA MET A 582 -12.80 3.59 20.14
C MET A 582 -12.78 5.04 19.64
N ILE A 583 -12.64 5.25 18.32
CA ILE A 583 -12.35 6.57 17.74
C ILE A 583 -13.26 6.94 16.56
N HIS A 584 -13.85 5.97 15.85
CA HIS A 584 -14.70 6.24 14.68
C HIS A 584 -16.20 6.09 14.97
N GLY A 585 -17.02 6.45 13.98
CA GLY A 585 -18.47 6.49 14.05
C GLY A 585 -19.11 5.10 14.00
N GLU A 586 -20.36 5.00 14.44
CA GLU A 586 -21.18 3.80 14.27
C GLU A 586 -22.37 4.11 13.35
N THR A 587 -22.67 3.20 12.42
CA THR A 587 -23.76 3.41 11.44
C THR A 587 -25.11 3.57 12.14
N GLU A 588 -25.33 2.88 13.25
CA GLU A 588 -26.57 2.91 14.04
C GLU A 588 -26.94 4.30 14.56
N ASP A 589 -25.96 5.17 14.82
CA ASP A 589 -26.20 6.54 15.27
C ASP A 589 -27.00 7.36 14.24
N PHE A 590 -26.94 6.95 12.97
CA PHE A 590 -27.57 7.62 11.83
C PHE A 590 -28.81 6.87 11.30
N ALA A 591 -29.30 5.84 12.01
CA ALA A 591 -30.43 5.02 11.54
C ALA A 591 -31.73 5.81 11.27
N TYR A 592 -31.88 6.98 11.89
CA TYR A 592 -33.03 7.89 11.72
C TYR A 592 -32.63 9.25 11.15
N ASP A 593 -31.44 9.36 10.54
CA ASP A 593 -30.99 10.57 9.89
C ASP A 593 -31.89 10.93 8.69
N ALA A 594 -32.23 12.21 8.54
CA ALA A 594 -33.16 12.70 7.53
C ALA A 594 -32.51 13.05 6.18
N SER A 595 -31.20 12.81 6.02
CA SER A 595 -30.47 13.05 4.78
C SER A 595 -31.01 12.21 3.63
N SER A 596 -31.02 12.79 2.42
CA SER A 596 -31.59 12.11 1.25
C SER A 596 -30.77 10.90 0.79
N ARG A 597 -29.45 10.98 0.91
CA ARG A 597 -28.51 9.89 0.57
C ARG A 597 -27.38 9.84 1.58
N MET A 598 -27.10 8.62 2.08
CA MET A 598 -25.99 8.35 2.99
C MET A 598 -25.01 7.35 2.37
N ILE A 599 -23.72 7.71 2.44
CA ILE A 599 -22.60 6.87 2.02
C ILE A 599 -21.86 6.45 3.27
N LEU A 600 -21.71 5.13 3.44
CA LEU A 600 -20.97 4.53 4.54
C LEU A 600 -19.54 4.24 4.06
N ALA A 601 -18.56 4.80 4.76
CA ALA A 601 -17.16 4.84 4.37
C ALA A 601 -16.24 4.55 5.56
N HIS A 602 -14.93 4.53 5.30
CA HIS A 602 -13.87 4.30 6.28
C HIS A 602 -13.96 2.93 6.95
N THR A 603 -14.10 1.88 6.13
CA THR A 603 -14.19 0.49 6.61
C THR A 603 -13.18 -0.41 5.90
N SER A 604 -12.65 -1.44 6.56
CA SER A 604 -11.87 -2.52 5.94
C SER A 604 -12.66 -3.82 5.72
N ARG A 605 -13.91 -3.85 6.17
CA ARG A 605 -14.81 -5.01 6.10
C ARG A 605 -15.98 -4.75 5.18
N ARG A 606 -16.67 -5.82 4.80
CA ARG A 606 -17.98 -5.72 4.17
C ARG A 606 -19.01 -5.21 5.17
N LEU A 607 -19.94 -4.40 4.67
CA LEU A 607 -21.09 -3.98 5.46
C LEU A 607 -22.02 -5.16 5.76
N SER A 608 -22.60 -5.12 6.96
CA SER A 608 -23.66 -6.02 7.37
C SER A 608 -24.99 -5.67 6.70
N ILE A 609 -25.94 -6.61 6.72
CA ILE A 609 -27.31 -6.38 6.20
C ILE A 609 -27.97 -5.18 6.91
N ARG A 610 -27.70 -4.99 8.21
CA ARG A 610 -28.25 -3.87 8.97
C ARG A 610 -27.68 -2.54 8.50
N GLU A 611 -26.37 -2.43 8.33
CA GLU A 611 -25.72 -1.21 7.84
C GLU A 611 -26.19 -0.85 6.43
N MET A 612 -26.29 -1.86 5.54
CA MET A 612 -26.81 -1.67 4.18
C MET A 612 -28.27 -1.20 4.13
N SER A 613 -29.04 -1.38 5.22
CA SER A 613 -30.40 -0.83 5.33
C SER A 613 -30.45 0.64 5.72
N ILE A 614 -29.35 1.18 6.26
CA ILE A 614 -29.22 2.58 6.69
C ILE A 614 -28.57 3.41 5.59
N GLY A 615 -27.46 2.94 5.02
CA GLY A 615 -26.71 3.66 4.00
C GLY A 615 -26.14 2.76 2.90
N SER A 616 -25.43 3.37 1.95
CA SER A 616 -24.89 2.70 0.77
C SER A 616 -23.38 2.82 0.68
N GLU A 617 -22.71 1.87 0.02
CA GLU A 617 -21.31 2.02 -0.37
C GLU A 617 -21.19 2.75 -1.71
N ARG A 618 -19.99 3.25 -2.01
CA ARG A 618 -19.63 3.78 -3.33
C ARG A 618 -18.47 3.01 -3.92
N SER A 619 -18.51 2.78 -5.22
CA SER A 619 -17.36 2.27 -5.95
C SER A 619 -16.37 3.39 -6.23
N PHE A 620 -15.09 3.04 -6.31
CA PHE A 620 -14.05 3.96 -6.74
C PHE A 620 -14.40 4.58 -8.09
N GLY A 621 -14.27 5.90 -8.21
CA GLY A 621 -14.61 6.63 -9.43
C GLY A 621 -16.12 6.69 -9.72
N SER A 622 -16.99 6.44 -8.76
CA SER A 622 -18.41 6.83 -8.90
C SER A 622 -18.58 8.32 -8.63
N THR A 623 -19.61 8.94 -9.23
CA THR A 623 -19.91 10.37 -9.06
C THR A 623 -21.36 10.58 -8.69
N ASP A 624 -21.59 11.32 -7.61
CA ASP A 624 -22.88 11.91 -7.28
C ASP A 624 -22.91 13.35 -7.81
N VAL A 625 -23.74 13.61 -8.81
CA VAL A 625 -23.96 14.96 -9.36
C VAL A 625 -25.07 15.61 -8.54
N LEU A 626 -24.77 16.75 -7.92
CA LEU A 626 -25.73 17.55 -7.14
C LEU A 626 -26.33 18.64 -8.02
N ILE A 627 -25.50 19.32 -8.81
CA ILE A 627 -25.92 20.31 -9.80
C ILE A 627 -25.20 20.01 -11.13
N PRO A 628 -25.94 19.70 -12.22
CA PRO A 628 -25.33 19.42 -13.51
C PRO A 628 -24.65 20.67 -14.09
N GLY A 629 -23.53 20.47 -14.78
CA GLY A 629 -22.86 21.51 -15.56
C GLY A 629 -23.34 21.52 -17.00
N HIS A 630 -23.64 22.72 -17.54
CA HIS A 630 -24.01 22.91 -18.94
C HIS A 630 -22.96 23.70 -19.74
N GLN A 631 -21.90 24.18 -19.09
CA GLN A 631 -20.83 24.97 -19.72
C GLN A 631 -19.72 24.06 -20.29
N ASP A 632 -19.05 24.54 -21.35
CA ASP A 632 -17.84 23.91 -21.89
C ASP A 632 -16.60 24.33 -21.08
N TYR A 633 -16.43 23.72 -19.91
CA TYR A 633 -15.32 24.01 -19.00
C TYR A 633 -13.95 23.70 -19.63
N LEU A 634 -13.85 22.70 -20.51
CA LEU A 634 -12.59 22.38 -21.19
C LEU A 634 -12.14 23.49 -22.13
N ARG A 635 -13.08 24.11 -22.86
CA ARG A 635 -12.76 25.27 -23.72
C ARG A 635 -12.36 26.50 -22.92
N GLN A 636 -12.97 26.73 -21.75
CA GLN A 636 -12.54 27.79 -20.82
C GLN A 636 -11.09 27.55 -20.37
N ARG A 637 -10.75 26.31 -19.98
CA ARG A 637 -9.36 25.93 -19.64
C ARG A 637 -8.40 26.15 -20.80
N ALA A 638 -8.80 25.81 -22.02
CA ALA A 638 -7.99 26.05 -23.22
C ALA A 638 -7.66 27.54 -23.39
N PHE A 639 -8.66 28.41 -23.23
CA PHE A 639 -8.46 29.86 -23.31
C PHE A 639 -7.50 30.36 -22.22
N HIS A 640 -7.65 29.89 -20.97
CA HIS A 640 -6.74 30.25 -19.88
C HIS A 640 -5.29 29.80 -20.15
N ALA A 641 -5.10 28.58 -20.65
CA ALA A 641 -3.77 28.07 -20.99
C ALA A 641 -3.11 28.90 -22.11
N LEU A 642 -3.86 29.23 -23.16
CA LEU A 642 -3.37 30.09 -24.26
C LEU A 642 -3.02 31.50 -23.78
N ARG A 643 -3.82 32.08 -22.89
CA ARG A 643 -3.55 33.40 -22.30
C ARG A 643 -2.29 33.40 -21.44
N GLY A 644 -1.99 32.31 -20.74
CA GLY A 644 -0.75 32.15 -19.98
C GLY A 644 0.50 32.02 -20.85
N LEU A 645 0.38 31.52 -22.09
CA LEU A 645 1.49 31.42 -23.04
C LEU A 645 1.70 32.70 -23.84
N PHE A 646 0.61 33.40 -24.16
CA PHE A 646 0.58 34.59 -25.01
C PHE A 646 -0.12 35.77 -24.29
N PRO A 647 0.45 36.28 -23.18
CA PRO A 647 -0.22 37.27 -22.33
C PRO A 647 -0.48 38.61 -23.04
N ASP A 648 0.38 39.00 -23.98
CA ASP A 648 0.30 40.28 -24.69
C ASP A 648 -0.65 40.26 -25.90
N VAL A 649 -1.21 39.09 -26.23
CA VAL A 649 -2.08 38.93 -27.40
C VAL A 649 -3.54 39.21 -27.02
N PRO A 650 -4.29 39.99 -27.83
CA PRO A 650 -5.70 40.25 -27.58
C PRO A 650 -6.55 38.98 -27.47
N GLY A 651 -7.47 38.95 -26.50
CA GLY A 651 -8.30 37.77 -26.21
C GLY A 651 -9.09 37.25 -27.41
N GLN A 652 -9.55 38.11 -28.32
CA GLN A 652 -10.28 37.68 -29.53
C GLN A 652 -9.42 36.77 -30.44
N GLN A 653 -8.11 37.03 -30.51
CA GLN A 653 -7.20 36.18 -31.28
C GLN A 653 -6.91 34.85 -30.60
N LEU A 654 -6.90 34.82 -29.26
CA LEU A 654 -6.80 33.57 -28.50
C LEU A 654 -8.07 32.72 -28.62
N SER A 655 -9.25 33.35 -28.64
CA SER A 655 -10.52 32.67 -28.87
C SER A 655 -10.58 31.95 -30.22
N MET A 656 -9.90 32.49 -31.25
CA MET A 656 -9.78 31.83 -32.55
C MET A 656 -9.06 30.47 -32.43
N LEU A 657 -7.97 30.40 -31.64
CA LEU A 657 -7.27 29.15 -31.38
C LEU A 657 -8.10 28.22 -30.51
N ALA A 658 -8.75 28.75 -29.46
CA ALA A 658 -9.63 27.99 -28.56
C ALA A 658 -10.86 27.38 -29.25
N ASN A 659 -11.15 27.77 -30.49
CA ASN A 659 -12.24 27.21 -31.29
C ASN A 659 -11.90 25.86 -31.98
N GLY A 660 -10.70 25.31 -31.74
CA GLY A 660 -10.28 23.99 -32.23
C GLY A 660 -11.21 22.85 -31.81
N GLN A 661 -11.02 21.69 -32.44
CA GLN A 661 -11.76 20.48 -32.10
C GLN A 661 -11.23 19.91 -30.78
N GLN A 662 -12.13 19.51 -29.87
CA GLN A 662 -11.74 18.76 -28.67
C GLN A 662 -11.69 17.26 -28.98
N VAL A 663 -10.61 16.60 -28.59
CA VAL A 663 -10.39 15.16 -28.76
C VAL A 663 -10.06 14.54 -27.41
N SER A 664 -10.55 13.32 -27.19
CA SER A 664 -10.28 12.53 -25.99
C SER A 664 -9.41 11.32 -26.34
N TYR A 665 -8.32 11.15 -25.59
CA TYR A 665 -7.40 10.03 -25.71
C TYR A 665 -7.63 9.05 -24.54
N ASN A 666 -7.67 7.76 -24.86
CA ASN A 666 -7.70 6.71 -23.84
C ASN A 666 -6.30 6.52 -23.23
N PRO A 667 -6.21 6.03 -21.98
CA PRO A 667 -4.94 5.62 -21.38
C PRO A 667 -4.17 4.68 -22.31
N GLY A 668 -2.87 4.92 -22.43
CA GLY A 668 -1.97 4.15 -23.26
C GLY A 668 -1.94 4.51 -24.75
N THR A 669 -2.85 5.37 -25.23
CA THR A 669 -2.86 5.84 -26.62
C THR A 669 -1.65 6.70 -26.94
N LEU A 670 -1.00 6.45 -28.08
CA LEU A 670 0.03 7.33 -28.63
C LEU A 670 -0.65 8.58 -29.21
N ILE A 671 -0.25 9.74 -28.70
CA ILE A 671 -0.74 11.04 -29.17
C ILE A 671 0.10 11.51 -30.36
N HIS A 672 1.42 11.34 -30.27
CA HIS A 672 2.36 11.68 -31.34
C HIS A 672 3.58 10.75 -31.28
N ARG A 673 4.02 10.23 -32.43
CA ARG A 673 5.23 9.40 -32.52
C ARG A 673 6.42 10.19 -33.04
N LEU A 674 7.62 9.78 -32.62
CA LEU A 674 8.88 10.27 -33.18
C LEU A 674 8.85 10.18 -34.72
N GLN A 675 9.18 11.28 -35.41
CA GLN A 675 9.15 11.45 -36.88
C GLN A 675 7.76 11.44 -37.55
N GLU A 676 6.66 11.40 -36.79
CA GLU A 676 5.31 11.50 -37.35
C GLU A 676 5.00 12.93 -37.80
N GLN A 677 4.58 13.06 -39.06
CA GLN A 677 4.13 14.32 -39.67
C GLN A 677 2.69 14.59 -39.22
N SER A 678 2.50 15.51 -38.27
CA SER A 678 1.16 15.94 -37.84
C SER A 678 0.79 17.28 -38.50
N GLY A 679 -0.43 17.35 -39.05
CA GLY A 679 -1.00 18.61 -39.57
C GLY A 679 -1.61 19.52 -38.49
N HIS A 680 -1.38 19.20 -37.22
CA HIS A 680 -1.98 19.88 -36.07
C HIS A 680 -1.04 19.93 -34.87
N VAL A 681 -1.43 20.81 -33.94
CA VAL A 681 -0.85 21.07 -32.62
C VAL A 681 -1.89 20.67 -31.58
N ASP A 682 -1.53 19.84 -30.62
CA ASP A 682 -2.39 19.45 -29.50
C ASP A 682 -2.07 20.33 -28.28
N LEU A 683 -3.08 21.04 -27.77
CA LEU A 683 -3.03 21.70 -26.46
C LEU A 683 -3.74 20.82 -25.43
N ILE A 684 -3.01 20.39 -24.40
CA ILE A 684 -3.52 19.45 -23.40
C ILE A 684 -4.38 20.19 -22.36
N LEU A 685 -5.62 19.72 -22.16
CA LEU A 685 -6.64 20.38 -21.33
C LEU A 685 -6.95 19.65 -20.01
N SER A 686 -6.67 18.35 -19.95
CA SER A 686 -6.85 17.51 -18.75
C SER A 686 -6.15 16.17 -18.94
N GLY A 687 -5.84 15.51 -17.82
CA GLY A 687 -5.15 14.24 -17.74
C GLY A 687 -3.62 14.37 -17.90
N THR A 688 -2.94 13.26 -17.65
CA THR A 688 -1.47 13.20 -17.65
C THR A 688 -0.94 12.56 -18.92
N ILE A 689 0.11 13.16 -19.50
CA ILE A 689 0.80 12.63 -20.70
C ILE A 689 2.25 12.35 -20.38
N ALA A 690 2.77 11.24 -20.88
CA ALA A 690 4.18 10.90 -20.81
C ALA A 690 4.89 11.35 -22.09
N PHE A 691 6.01 12.03 -21.93
CA PHE A 691 7.03 12.26 -22.95
C PHE A 691 8.13 11.21 -22.80
N LEU A 692 8.45 10.54 -23.91
CA LEU A 692 9.39 9.42 -23.98
C LEU A 692 10.49 9.71 -25.01
N ASP A 693 11.74 9.69 -24.55
CA ASP A 693 12.94 9.73 -25.41
C ASP A 693 13.78 8.50 -25.06
N ALA A 694 13.68 7.46 -25.90
CA ALA A 694 14.29 6.15 -25.63
C ALA A 694 15.83 6.22 -25.67
N ASP A 695 16.38 7.03 -26.58
CA ASP A 695 17.83 7.19 -26.76
C ASP A 695 18.45 7.96 -25.58
N ALA A 696 17.72 8.94 -25.04
CA ALA A 696 18.15 9.70 -23.87
C ALA A 696 17.67 9.10 -22.52
N HIS A 697 16.96 7.98 -22.53
CA HIS A 697 16.33 7.36 -21.36
C HIS A 697 15.44 8.32 -20.54
N ILE A 698 14.71 9.21 -21.20
CA ILE A 698 13.83 10.21 -20.54
C ILE A 698 12.40 9.68 -20.51
N HIS A 699 11.78 9.77 -19.32
CA HIS A 699 10.37 9.48 -19.10
C HIS A 699 9.75 10.55 -18.19
N ASN A 700 9.16 11.58 -18.80
CA ASN A 700 8.62 12.73 -18.08
C ASN A 700 7.10 12.82 -18.18
N HIS A 701 6.46 13.24 -17.10
CA HIS A 701 5.03 13.58 -17.11
C HIS A 701 4.84 15.06 -17.40
N LEU A 702 3.99 15.35 -18.38
CA LEU A 702 3.63 16.69 -18.80
C LEU A 702 2.34 17.13 -18.12
N ALA A 703 2.38 18.33 -17.53
CA ALA A 703 1.23 18.97 -16.91
C ALA A 703 0.23 19.53 -17.94
N MET A 704 -0.96 19.89 -17.45
CA MET A 704 -2.00 20.59 -18.22
C MET A 704 -1.45 21.88 -18.86
N GLY A 705 -1.94 22.24 -20.04
CA GLY A 705 -1.51 23.42 -20.79
C GLY A 705 -0.25 23.19 -21.64
N SER A 706 0.31 21.97 -21.60
CA SER A 706 1.38 21.56 -22.51
C SER A 706 0.90 21.58 -23.97
N ILE A 707 1.78 21.97 -24.87
CA ILE A 707 1.56 21.92 -26.31
C ILE A 707 2.45 20.83 -26.92
N ILE A 708 1.89 20.02 -27.82
CA ILE A 708 2.56 18.97 -28.57
C ILE A 708 2.41 19.27 -30.07
N TRP A 709 3.50 19.15 -30.82
CA TRP A 709 3.49 19.35 -32.27
C TRP A 709 4.52 18.47 -32.97
N GLY A 710 4.32 18.27 -34.27
CA GLY A 710 5.24 17.56 -35.16
C GLY A 710 5.25 18.16 -36.57
N GLY A 711 5.88 17.43 -37.48
CA GLY A 711 5.91 17.74 -38.91
C GLY A 711 6.47 19.11 -39.29
N ASP A 712 5.83 19.80 -40.25
CA ASP A 712 6.26 21.11 -40.80
C ASP A 712 6.58 22.17 -39.74
N LEU A 713 5.92 22.13 -38.57
CA LEU A 713 6.19 23.09 -37.50
C LEU A 713 7.49 22.79 -36.76
N ALA A 714 7.97 21.54 -36.79
CA ALA A 714 9.22 21.13 -36.14
C ALA A 714 10.46 21.71 -36.83
N GLU A 715 10.37 22.06 -38.12
CA GLU A 715 11.44 22.78 -38.83
C GLU A 715 11.58 24.23 -38.35
N GLU A 716 10.49 24.82 -37.85
CA GLU A 716 10.45 26.21 -37.40
C GLU A 716 10.52 26.37 -35.89
N LEU A 717 10.01 25.41 -35.13
CA LEU A 717 9.98 25.41 -33.66
C LEU A 717 10.55 24.08 -33.14
N PRO A 718 11.64 24.11 -32.34
CA PRO A 718 12.22 22.88 -31.78
C PRO A 718 11.23 22.21 -30.81
N GLY A 719 10.87 20.95 -31.02
CA GLY A 719 9.90 20.31 -30.10
C GLY A 719 9.38 18.88 -30.38
N SER A 720 9.95 18.11 -31.30
CA SER A 720 9.40 16.79 -31.68
C SER A 720 10.38 15.61 -31.53
N GLY A 721 11.39 15.74 -30.67
CA GLY A 721 12.44 14.73 -30.52
C GLY A 721 12.05 13.47 -29.74
N GLY A 722 10.78 13.22 -29.45
CA GLY A 722 10.35 12.04 -28.71
C GLY A 722 8.89 11.66 -28.96
N THR A 723 8.42 10.63 -28.26
CA THR A 723 7.07 10.07 -28.38
C THR A 723 6.20 10.54 -27.22
N TYR A 724 4.94 10.89 -27.51
CA TYR A 724 3.97 11.33 -26.52
C TYR A 724 2.85 10.30 -26.37
N ARG A 725 2.55 9.92 -25.13
CA ARG A 725 1.57 8.89 -24.80
C ARG A 725 0.65 9.34 -23.68
N ALA A 726 -0.66 9.15 -23.84
CA ALA A 726 -1.61 9.36 -22.76
C ALA A 726 -1.35 8.35 -21.62
N VAL A 727 -1.16 8.83 -20.40
CA VAL A 727 -1.03 7.98 -19.20
C VAL A 727 -2.39 7.71 -18.60
N THR A 728 -3.25 8.74 -18.58
CA THR A 728 -4.63 8.67 -18.10
C THR A 728 -5.59 8.90 -19.26
N TYR A 729 -6.89 9.00 -18.98
CA TYR A 729 -7.77 9.67 -19.93
C TYR A 729 -7.31 11.13 -20.05
N CYS A 730 -7.14 11.60 -21.28
CA CYS A 730 -6.67 12.94 -21.56
C CYS A 730 -7.62 13.62 -22.55
N ASN A 731 -7.85 14.91 -22.37
CA ASN A 731 -8.53 15.73 -23.38
C ASN A 731 -7.57 16.77 -23.93
N ALA A 732 -7.59 16.97 -25.24
CA ALA A 732 -6.77 17.97 -25.93
C ALA A 732 -7.63 18.81 -26.88
N LEU A 733 -7.19 20.05 -27.10
CA LEU A 733 -7.67 20.90 -28.18
C LEU A 733 -6.73 20.77 -29.38
N VAL A 734 -7.28 20.33 -30.51
CA VAL A 734 -6.57 20.18 -31.77
C VAL A 734 -6.62 21.50 -32.55
N ILE A 735 -5.45 22.10 -32.76
CA ILE A 735 -5.27 23.37 -33.48
C ILE A 735 -4.54 23.06 -34.79
N PRO A 736 -5.10 23.39 -35.98
CA PRO A 736 -4.40 23.16 -37.24
C PRO A 736 -3.05 23.91 -37.30
N THR A 737 -1.99 23.23 -37.75
CA THR A 737 -0.62 23.81 -37.79
C THR A 737 -0.57 25.11 -38.59
N ARG A 738 -1.31 25.16 -39.71
CA ARG A 738 -1.42 26.38 -40.54
C ARG A 738 -2.01 27.56 -39.78
N LEU A 739 -3.03 27.31 -38.95
CA LEU A 739 -3.68 28.34 -38.13
C LEU A 739 -2.74 28.82 -37.02
N PHE A 740 -2.10 27.89 -36.31
CA PHE A 740 -1.17 28.22 -35.24
C PHE A 740 0.05 29.01 -35.76
N LYS A 741 0.60 28.59 -36.90
CA LYS A 741 1.69 29.32 -37.57
C LYS A 741 1.26 30.72 -38.01
N ALA A 742 0.10 30.86 -38.66
CA ALA A 742 -0.43 32.17 -39.05
C ALA A 742 -0.63 33.09 -37.84
N PHE A 743 -1.13 32.54 -36.73
CA PHE A 743 -1.26 33.26 -35.47
C PHE A 743 0.09 33.79 -34.96
N LEU A 744 1.13 32.94 -34.93
CA LEU A 744 2.47 33.36 -34.49
C LEU A 744 3.06 34.44 -35.41
N MET A 745 2.90 34.30 -36.72
CA MET A 745 3.41 35.27 -37.70
C MET A 745 2.69 36.62 -37.59
N ASN A 746 1.36 36.62 -37.52
CA ASN A 746 0.55 37.84 -37.45
C ASN A 746 0.81 38.66 -36.17
N ASN A 747 1.22 38.00 -35.08
CA ASN A 747 1.59 38.64 -33.83
C ASN A 747 3.11 38.84 -33.68
N GLN A 748 3.91 38.56 -34.71
CA GLN A 748 5.37 38.70 -34.70
C GLN A 748 6.08 37.88 -33.60
N LEU A 749 5.49 36.72 -33.24
CA LEU A 749 5.96 35.87 -32.14
C LEU A 749 6.88 34.73 -32.59
N LEU A 750 6.96 34.41 -33.89
CA LEU A 750 7.61 33.18 -34.37
C LEU A 750 9.08 33.04 -33.92
N GLU A 751 9.94 34.02 -34.21
CA GLU A 751 11.36 33.98 -33.85
C GLU A 751 11.58 34.02 -32.33
N HIS A 752 10.78 34.82 -31.62
CA HIS A 752 10.81 34.87 -30.16
C HIS A 752 10.48 33.50 -29.56
N MET A 753 9.40 32.87 -30.03
CA MET A 753 8.97 31.55 -29.54
C MET A 753 9.93 30.44 -29.93
N ARG A 754 10.60 30.51 -31.08
CA ARG A 754 11.68 29.57 -31.45
C ARG A 754 12.79 29.54 -30.39
N GLY A 755 13.26 30.72 -29.97
CA GLY A 755 14.29 30.82 -28.92
C GLY A 755 13.82 30.32 -27.56
N VAL A 756 12.57 30.63 -27.18
CA VAL A 756 11.97 30.15 -25.93
C VAL A 756 11.83 28.63 -25.93
N PHE A 757 11.23 28.04 -26.98
CA PHE A 757 11.02 26.60 -27.06
C PHE A 757 12.32 25.80 -27.10
N HIS A 758 13.38 26.33 -27.72
CA HIS A 758 14.70 25.68 -27.66
C HIS A 758 15.17 25.49 -26.21
N ARG A 759 15.01 26.52 -25.38
CA ARG A 759 15.41 26.50 -23.97
C ARG A 759 14.43 25.69 -23.11
N VAL A 760 13.13 25.76 -23.38
CA VAL A 760 12.13 24.88 -22.75
C VAL A 760 12.47 23.41 -23.01
N TRP A 761 12.89 23.06 -24.23
CA TRP A 761 13.28 21.69 -24.56
C TRP A 761 14.49 21.22 -23.77
N PHE A 762 15.50 22.09 -23.61
CA PHE A 762 16.62 21.81 -22.73
C PHE A 762 16.19 21.60 -21.28
N LEU A 763 15.35 22.49 -20.74
CA LEU A 763 14.81 22.37 -19.38
C LEU A 763 14.02 21.06 -19.21
N ARG A 764 13.23 20.66 -20.20
CA ARG A 764 12.47 19.40 -20.19
C ARG A 764 13.37 18.17 -20.03
N LYS A 765 14.60 18.19 -20.55
CA LYS A 765 15.53 17.05 -20.41
C LYS A 765 16.27 17.02 -19.06
N SER A 766 16.11 18.04 -18.23
CA SER A 766 16.71 18.08 -16.89
C SER A 766 15.80 17.42 -15.86
N TRP A 767 16.40 16.81 -14.83
CA TRP A 767 15.65 16.23 -13.71
C TRP A 767 14.86 17.29 -12.92
N LEU A 768 15.43 18.48 -12.75
CA LEU A 768 14.84 19.56 -11.96
C LEU A 768 13.57 20.12 -12.60
N PHE A 769 13.60 20.41 -13.91
CA PHE A 769 12.50 21.10 -14.60
C PHE A 769 11.63 20.19 -15.48
N GLY A 770 12.05 18.94 -15.70
CA GLY A 770 11.46 18.07 -16.71
C GLY A 770 10.07 17.54 -16.41
N GLU A 771 9.66 17.52 -15.14
CA GLU A 771 8.45 16.87 -14.68
C GLU A 771 7.55 17.84 -13.94
N GLN A 772 6.23 17.71 -14.15
CA GLN A 772 5.20 18.43 -13.39
C GLN A 772 5.35 19.97 -13.35
N THR A 773 6.14 20.52 -14.28
CA THR A 773 6.26 21.95 -14.52
C THR A 773 5.47 22.31 -15.77
N THR A 774 4.53 23.24 -15.64
CA THR A 774 3.68 23.72 -16.73
C THR A 774 4.52 24.43 -17.79
N LEU A 775 4.02 24.42 -19.03
CA LEU A 775 4.69 25.08 -20.13
C LEU A 775 4.84 26.60 -19.92
N SER A 776 3.87 27.23 -19.22
CA SER A 776 3.94 28.66 -18.91
C SER A 776 5.13 28.97 -17.99
N ASN A 777 5.30 28.20 -16.90
CA ASN A 777 6.45 28.36 -16.01
C ASN A 777 7.78 28.03 -16.69
N LEU A 778 7.83 26.96 -17.48
CA LEU A 778 9.02 26.64 -18.27
C LEU A 778 9.38 27.76 -19.25
N ALA A 779 8.39 28.38 -19.90
CA ALA A 779 8.61 29.49 -20.81
C ALA A 779 9.12 30.74 -20.06
N THR A 780 8.61 31.02 -18.86
CA THR A 780 9.09 32.09 -17.99
C THR A 780 10.55 31.88 -17.59
N ILE A 781 10.90 30.69 -17.09
CA ILE A 781 12.29 30.33 -16.73
C ILE A 781 13.19 30.37 -17.98
N ALA A 782 12.72 29.84 -19.10
CA ALA A 782 13.47 29.87 -20.36
C ALA A 782 13.78 31.30 -20.82
N ARG A 783 12.95 32.30 -20.54
CA ARG A 783 13.23 33.70 -20.91
C ARG A 783 14.36 34.32 -20.07
N THR A 784 14.64 33.80 -18.87
CA THR A 784 15.66 34.36 -17.97
C THR A 784 17.02 33.67 -18.06
N LEU A 785 17.12 32.50 -18.71
CA LEU A 785 18.38 31.78 -18.87
C LEU A 785 19.40 32.56 -19.70
N GLN A 786 20.62 32.69 -19.17
CA GLN A 786 21.74 33.35 -19.83
C GLN A 786 22.86 32.34 -20.14
N PRO A 787 23.34 32.25 -21.39
CA PRO A 787 24.42 31.32 -21.74
C PRO A 787 25.78 31.80 -21.18
N LEU A 788 26.63 30.85 -20.79
CA LEU A 788 28.02 31.08 -20.37
C LEU A 788 28.90 29.95 -20.90
N GLU A 789 30.07 30.28 -21.43
CA GLU A 789 31.07 29.31 -21.88
C GLU A 789 32.31 29.40 -20.98
N LEU A 790 32.84 28.26 -20.55
CA LEU A 790 34.04 28.17 -19.72
C LEU A 790 35.05 27.21 -20.33
N GLY A 791 36.34 27.55 -20.26
CA GLY A 791 37.43 26.65 -20.64
C GLY A 791 37.74 25.61 -19.56
N ALA A 792 38.41 24.53 -19.93
CA ALA A 792 38.87 23.50 -18.98
C ALA A 792 39.70 24.11 -17.84
N GLY A 793 39.45 23.69 -16.60
CA GLY A 793 40.09 24.20 -15.40
C GLY A 793 39.54 25.52 -14.85
N SER A 794 38.63 26.19 -15.57
CA SER A 794 37.98 27.41 -15.09
C SER A 794 37.15 27.13 -13.84
N THR A 795 37.16 28.05 -12.88
CA THR A 795 36.39 27.93 -11.64
C THR A 795 35.27 28.94 -11.59
N LEU A 796 34.12 28.54 -11.02
CA LEU A 796 33.04 29.45 -10.65
C LEU A 796 33.04 29.65 -9.14
N THR A 797 32.91 30.89 -8.72
CA THR A 797 32.69 31.27 -7.32
C THR A 797 31.20 31.52 -7.07
N SER A 798 30.80 31.42 -5.80
CA SER A 798 29.44 31.79 -5.38
C SER A 798 29.13 33.24 -5.77
N SER A 799 27.97 33.45 -6.41
CA SER A 799 27.43 34.78 -6.71
C SER A 799 26.85 35.42 -5.44
N ALA A 800 26.79 36.76 -5.41
CA ALA A 800 26.10 37.50 -4.35
C ALA A 800 24.57 37.32 -4.41
N THR A 801 24.04 36.94 -5.57
CA THR A 801 22.63 36.59 -5.77
C THR A 801 22.48 35.07 -5.85
N PRO A 802 21.37 34.49 -5.32
CA PRO A 802 21.06 33.08 -5.52
C PRO A 802 21.09 32.73 -7.01
N THR A 803 21.97 31.81 -7.39
CA THR A 803 22.29 31.50 -8.79
C THR A 803 22.34 30.00 -8.99
N LEU A 804 21.56 29.52 -9.96
CA LEU A 804 21.57 28.13 -10.38
C LEU A 804 22.26 28.01 -11.75
N TRP A 805 23.08 26.98 -11.89
CA TRP A 805 23.80 26.67 -13.12
C TRP A 805 23.30 25.35 -13.70
N LEU A 806 23.02 25.34 -15.00
CA LEU A 806 22.58 24.16 -15.72
C LEU A 806 23.62 23.81 -16.79
N VAL A 807 24.12 22.59 -16.78
CA VAL A 807 25.14 22.15 -17.73
C VAL A 807 24.48 21.82 -19.07
N LYS A 808 24.80 22.59 -20.11
CA LYS A 808 24.30 22.35 -21.48
C LYS A 808 25.11 21.27 -22.18
N THR A 809 26.43 21.40 -22.15
CA THR A 809 27.39 20.42 -22.72
C THR A 809 28.67 20.46 -21.88
N GLY A 810 29.39 19.34 -21.81
CA GLY A 810 30.60 19.22 -21.02
C GLY A 810 30.32 18.74 -19.59
N LYS A 811 31.29 18.95 -18.69
CA LYS A 811 31.27 18.42 -17.33
C LYS A 811 31.83 19.40 -16.29
N MET A 812 31.12 19.54 -15.17
CA MET A 812 31.54 20.29 -14.00
C MET A 812 31.88 19.35 -12.84
N LEU A 813 32.88 19.73 -12.04
CA LEU A 813 33.22 19.09 -10.77
C LEU A 813 32.75 19.97 -9.63
N ILE A 814 32.05 19.36 -8.67
CA ILE A 814 31.75 19.95 -7.37
C ILE A 814 32.81 19.46 -6.40
N LEU A 815 33.52 20.41 -5.80
CA LEU A 815 34.63 20.17 -4.89
C LEU A 815 34.24 20.64 -3.49
N ASP A 816 34.73 19.95 -2.47
CA ASP A 816 34.65 20.42 -1.09
C ASP A 816 35.66 21.56 -0.80
N GLU A 817 35.74 21.97 0.46
CA GLU A 817 36.66 23.01 0.91
C GLU A 817 38.15 22.60 0.83
N HIS A 818 38.42 21.29 0.86
CA HIS A 818 39.75 20.69 0.78
C HIS A 818 40.21 20.43 -0.67
N GLY A 819 39.28 20.48 -1.63
CA GLY A 819 39.53 20.27 -3.05
C GLY A 819 39.25 18.85 -3.53
N ASP A 820 38.66 18.00 -2.68
CA ASP A 820 38.24 16.64 -3.05
C ASP A 820 36.96 16.68 -3.87
N VAL A 821 36.84 15.75 -4.84
CA VAL A 821 35.69 15.69 -5.74
C VAL A 821 34.52 15.01 -5.03
N LEU A 822 33.47 15.79 -4.78
CA LEU A 822 32.22 15.30 -4.20
C LEU A 822 31.31 14.66 -5.25
N GLU A 823 31.15 15.35 -6.37
CA GLU A 823 30.27 14.94 -7.46
C GLU A 823 30.79 15.50 -8.78
N SER A 824 30.51 14.78 -9.87
CA SER A 824 30.69 15.30 -11.22
C SER A 824 29.34 15.43 -11.93
N VAL A 825 29.05 16.64 -12.39
CA VAL A 825 27.76 17.03 -12.99
C VAL A 825 27.95 17.17 -14.50
N GLY A 826 27.34 16.25 -15.25
CA GLY A 826 27.35 16.25 -16.71
C GLY A 826 26.18 17.03 -17.31
N SER A 827 26.00 16.89 -18.62
CA SER A 827 24.92 17.52 -19.39
C SER A 827 23.53 17.28 -18.77
N THR A 828 22.67 18.31 -18.80
CA THR A 828 21.36 18.41 -18.12
C THR A 828 21.38 18.43 -16.59
N GLY A 829 22.55 18.22 -15.98
CA GLY A 829 22.75 18.35 -14.54
C GLY A 829 22.72 19.80 -14.06
N VAL A 830 22.44 19.98 -12.77
CA VAL A 830 22.26 21.29 -12.11
C VAL A 830 23.12 21.41 -10.86
N PHE A 831 23.59 22.62 -10.56
CA PHE A 831 24.34 22.93 -9.33
C PHE A 831 24.18 24.40 -8.91
N GLY A 832 24.47 24.71 -7.65
CA GLY A 832 24.33 26.06 -7.06
C GLY A 832 23.09 26.25 -6.20
N GLU A 833 22.29 25.20 -6.01
CA GLU A 833 21.07 25.16 -5.20
C GLU A 833 21.26 25.57 -3.75
N ALA A 834 22.44 25.32 -3.17
CA ALA A 834 22.78 25.76 -1.81
C ALA A 834 22.63 27.28 -1.62
N SER A 835 22.78 28.07 -2.68
CA SER A 835 22.58 29.52 -2.63
C SER A 835 21.12 29.95 -2.43
N PHE A 836 20.16 29.09 -2.74
CA PHE A 836 18.72 29.34 -2.54
C PHE A 836 18.20 28.84 -1.20
N LEU A 837 18.85 27.82 -0.63
CA LEU A 837 18.39 27.14 0.58
C LEU A 837 18.97 27.74 1.87
N GLY A 838 19.77 28.80 1.77
CA GLY A 838 20.42 29.44 2.92
C GLY A 838 21.58 28.60 3.41
N GLY A 839 22.71 28.65 2.68
CA GLY A 839 23.86 27.77 2.82
C GLY A 839 24.23 27.42 4.28
N ASP A 840 24.28 26.12 4.56
CA ASP A 840 24.61 25.51 5.85
C ASP A 840 26.10 25.67 6.27
N GLY A 841 26.74 26.78 5.90
CA GLY A 841 28.18 26.99 6.10
C GLY A 841 29.06 26.20 5.12
N VAL A 842 28.49 25.60 4.08
CA VAL A 842 29.21 24.74 3.14
C VAL A 842 29.77 25.53 1.96
N ASN A 843 31.10 25.54 1.82
CA ASN A 843 31.82 26.27 0.77
C ASN A 843 32.19 25.33 -0.40
N TRP A 844 31.20 24.95 -1.21
CA TRP A 844 31.48 24.21 -2.44
C TRP A 844 32.19 25.08 -3.48
N ARG A 845 33.17 24.49 -4.15
CA ARG A 845 33.85 25.09 -5.31
C ARG A 845 33.48 24.33 -6.57
N TYR A 846 33.32 25.06 -7.66
CA TYR A 846 32.94 24.47 -8.94
C TYR A 846 34.07 24.66 -9.94
N ARG A 847 34.51 23.58 -10.59
CA ARG A 847 35.57 23.60 -11.59
C ARG A 847 35.15 22.87 -12.86
N ALA A 848 35.42 23.46 -14.01
CA ALA A 848 35.23 22.82 -15.29
C ALA A 848 36.28 21.72 -15.49
N ASP A 849 35.84 20.48 -15.70
CA ASP A 849 36.73 19.34 -16.01
C ASP A 849 37.23 19.44 -17.46
N GLU A 850 36.37 19.94 -18.33
CA GLU A 850 36.59 20.15 -19.77
C GLU A 850 35.96 21.48 -20.21
N ALA A 851 36.03 21.83 -21.50
CA ALA A 851 35.29 22.98 -22.02
C ALA A 851 33.78 22.75 -21.83
N VAL A 852 33.11 23.69 -21.16
CA VAL A 852 31.74 23.51 -20.70
C VAL A 852 30.87 24.71 -21.09
N SER A 853 29.67 24.41 -21.59
CA SER A 853 28.62 25.38 -21.89
C SER A 853 27.57 25.28 -20.79
N LEU A 854 27.21 26.41 -20.19
CA LEU A 854 26.29 26.51 -19.07
C LEU A 854 25.13 27.46 -19.40
N TYR A 855 23.99 27.26 -18.75
CA TYR A 855 23.01 28.30 -18.54
C TYR A 855 23.04 28.78 -17.10
N ARG A 856 23.10 30.10 -16.92
CA ARG A 856 22.92 30.79 -15.65
C ARG A 856 21.45 31.15 -15.46
N LEU A 857 20.91 30.84 -14.29
CA LEU A 857 19.56 31.21 -13.85
C LEU A 857 19.63 32.00 -12.54
N GLU A 858 19.25 33.28 -12.62
CA GLU A 858 19.10 34.18 -11.47
C GLU A 858 17.63 34.56 -11.34
N MET A 859 16.88 33.81 -10.52
CA MET A 859 15.45 34.00 -10.30
C MET A 859 15.14 33.78 -8.83
N PRO A 860 15.17 34.83 -7.98
CA PRO A 860 14.98 34.69 -6.53
C PRO A 860 13.67 33.97 -6.15
N ASP A 861 12.61 34.21 -6.91
CA ASP A 861 11.28 33.61 -6.70
C ASP A 861 11.16 32.15 -7.14
N LEU A 862 12.25 31.50 -7.59
CA LEU A 862 12.22 30.09 -8.00
C LEU A 862 11.73 29.17 -6.86
N MET A 863 12.03 29.55 -5.62
CA MET A 863 11.60 28.84 -4.40
C MET A 863 10.10 28.98 -4.09
N ASN A 864 9.39 29.88 -4.79
CA ASN A 864 7.94 29.96 -4.70
C ASN A 864 7.23 28.88 -5.54
N ILE A 865 7.95 28.18 -6.41
CA ILE A 865 7.45 27.06 -7.21
C ILE A 865 7.65 25.76 -6.40
N PRO A 866 6.60 25.14 -5.85
CA PRO A 866 6.73 24.07 -4.86
C PRO A 866 7.55 22.87 -5.34
N VAL A 867 7.28 22.36 -6.55
CA VAL A 867 8.03 21.22 -7.12
C VAL A 867 9.53 21.51 -7.28
N LEU A 868 9.91 22.75 -7.61
CA LEU A 868 11.31 23.14 -7.80
C LEU A 868 12.02 23.33 -6.46
N HIS A 869 11.37 24.00 -5.51
CA HIS A 869 11.87 24.11 -4.13
C HIS A 869 12.17 22.70 -3.59
N TRP A 870 11.19 21.80 -3.70
CA TRP A 870 11.30 20.44 -3.23
C TRP A 870 12.46 19.67 -3.88
N LYS A 871 12.54 19.68 -5.22
CA LYS A 871 13.63 19.01 -5.97
C LYS A 871 15.01 19.59 -5.64
N MET A 872 15.12 20.90 -5.43
CA MET A 872 16.38 21.53 -5.04
C MET A 872 16.85 21.07 -3.65
N ARG A 873 15.94 20.89 -2.70
CA ARG A 873 16.27 20.31 -1.38
C ARG A 873 16.77 18.88 -1.48
N GLU A 874 16.13 18.05 -2.29
CA GLU A 874 16.57 16.66 -2.50
C GLU A 874 18.01 16.59 -3.03
N ILE A 875 18.35 17.42 -4.02
CA ILE A 875 19.73 17.52 -4.54
C ILE A 875 20.69 17.93 -3.43
N HIS A 876 20.34 18.98 -2.67
CA HIS A 876 21.18 19.54 -1.61
C HIS A 876 21.45 18.52 -0.49
N GLU A 877 20.41 17.86 0.01
CA GLU A 877 20.53 16.85 1.08
C GLU A 877 21.38 15.65 0.65
N ARG A 878 21.24 15.21 -0.60
CA ARG A 878 22.09 14.14 -1.16
C ARG A 878 23.56 14.57 -1.15
N ARG A 879 23.86 15.80 -1.56
CA ARG A 879 25.24 16.34 -1.59
C ARG A 879 25.82 16.56 -0.20
N LEU A 880 25.06 17.06 0.76
CA LEU A 880 25.49 17.21 2.15
C LEU A 880 25.94 15.88 2.77
N ARG A 881 25.30 14.77 2.41
CA ARG A 881 25.67 13.44 2.92
C ARG A 881 26.92 12.89 2.26
N LEU A 882 27.09 13.12 0.97
CA LEU A 882 28.35 12.82 0.28
C LEU A 882 29.49 13.62 0.91
N TYR A 883 29.28 14.91 1.20
CA TYR A 883 30.23 15.76 1.90
C TYR A 883 30.62 15.23 3.28
N GLY A 884 29.62 14.86 4.11
CA GLY A 884 29.84 14.33 5.46
C GLY A 884 30.57 12.98 5.49
N ALA A 885 30.50 12.19 4.41
CA ALA A 885 31.25 10.94 4.25
C ALA A 885 32.71 11.21 3.87
N VAL A 886 32.97 12.17 2.99
CA VAL A 886 34.33 12.53 2.52
C VAL A 886 35.13 13.24 3.61
N SER A 887 34.53 14.19 4.32
CA SER A 887 35.16 14.97 5.41
C SER A 887 35.54 14.16 6.66
N LYS A 888 35.16 12.88 6.74
CA LYS A 888 35.54 11.95 7.82
C LYS A 888 36.68 10.99 7.45
N ILE A 889 37.20 11.04 6.22
CA ILE A 889 38.38 10.25 5.84
C ILE A 889 39.62 10.96 6.41
N PRO A 890 40.34 10.39 7.40
CA PRO A 890 41.58 11.01 7.86
C PRO A 890 42.58 11.01 6.69
N ALA A 891 43.17 12.17 6.41
CA ALA A 891 44.25 12.31 5.45
C ALA A 891 45.31 11.24 5.74
N ILE A 892 45.49 10.30 4.80
CA ILE A 892 46.59 9.35 4.84
C ILE A 892 47.85 10.19 4.66
N ALA A 893 48.54 10.47 5.76
CA ALA A 893 49.87 11.06 5.72
C ALA A 893 50.86 10.00 5.22
N ASP A 894 51.69 10.42 4.26
CA ASP A 894 52.84 9.69 3.72
C ASP A 894 53.77 9.08 4.79
#